data_AF-A0A7V9V3U2-F1
#
_entry.id   AF-A0A7V9V3U2-F1
#
_cell.length_a   1.000
_cell.length_b   1.000
_cell.length_c   1.000
_cell.angle_alpha   90.00
_cell.angle_beta   90.00
_cell.angle_gamma   90.00
#
_symmetry.space_group_name_H-M   'P 1'
#
loop_
_entity.id
_entity.type
_entity.pdbx_description
1 polymer ?
#
loop_
_entity_poly.entity_id
_entity_poly.type
_entity_poly.pdbx_seq_one_letter_code
_entity_poly.pdbx_strand_id
1 'polypeptide(L)'
;MRSTRPVVGLSAGLLLYGIIAPPAGGQEPYGLDSRSPIEPYLNHVMPSALGAAPLPRLLSATGAFRDVRTLTPADGLIPFTVNSPLWSDGAVKTRWMAVPNDGPPYVPNEQISFTPVGEWSFPNGTVFVKHFELTVNEATGERKRQETRLLVRKSDGGVYGVTYKWRADNSDADLLADGLEENVTITAADGATRVQRYSYPSRADCLFCHNQPANYVLGPKTHQLNGDFTYPATGRTDNQLRTLNHLGLLNPAQDEKSFATYLRSVSVASTTAPVQTRMRSWIDANCSHCHRPGGFGPGYDGRFYTPLRKQNLINDYVKFRDLAGSLLYQRDNSLNEFKMPPVAKNVIHETAMETLRQWIASPFEVLSVYLHQDANHLAVRFNSRVDPFTATQAANYSISGGASITSISTASRPDTIILAVSELVQHQRYTLTVNRILDTAQSANTVWPGSRHSFVADFPAEPTSGRLANISTRVQVSGGERVLIAGFITRGGPTKRVMLRGLGPSLARSGIAGVLVNPKLELYDSTGSLIAENDDWEQNTNRQEIADTGIAPSSAEESVILCKLPSGKAASYTAILRSNSAELGVGLLEVYDLDDGADSELVNISSRGFVQSGEKVLIGGFVVAGPTRRKVIVRGLGPSLPIAGLDNPTLQLFDGDGNALVSNDDWRSNQQGEIIATGIAPSLDAESAIVTTLPRGAYTAIVRGASGGTGVALVEVYALK
;
A
#
# COMPACT_ATOMS: atom_id res chain seq x y z
N MET A 1 20.39 -62.62 -5.58
CA MET A 1 19.06 -62.00 -5.60
C MET A 1 19.24 -60.51 -5.37
N ARG A 2 19.16 -59.72 -6.44
CA ARG A 2 19.43 -58.27 -6.43
C ARG A 2 18.14 -57.54 -6.03
N SER A 3 18.23 -56.74 -4.98
CA SER A 3 17.17 -55.87 -4.49
C SER A 3 17.10 -54.60 -5.34
N THR A 4 15.93 -54.36 -5.95
CA THR A 4 15.61 -53.20 -6.78
C THR A 4 14.95 -52.12 -5.91
N ARG A 5 15.61 -50.96 -5.77
CA ARG A 5 14.96 -49.69 -5.41
C ARG A 5 14.96 -48.79 -6.65
N PRO A 6 13.83 -48.18 -7.05
CA PRO A 6 13.82 -47.20 -8.13
C PRO A 6 14.26 -45.82 -7.61
N VAL A 7 15.10 -45.16 -8.40
CA VAL A 7 15.50 -43.77 -8.26
C VAL A 7 14.36 -42.88 -8.76
N VAL A 8 13.90 -41.95 -7.93
CA VAL A 8 12.95 -40.89 -8.31
C VAL A 8 13.71 -39.83 -9.11
N GLY A 9 13.51 -39.80 -10.42
CA GLY A 9 13.96 -38.71 -11.28
C GLY A 9 12.93 -37.59 -11.31
N LEU A 10 13.25 -36.44 -10.71
CA LEU A 10 12.51 -35.19 -10.93
C LEU A 10 12.68 -34.77 -12.39
N SER A 11 11.61 -34.87 -13.16
CA SER A 11 11.52 -34.29 -14.51
C SER A 11 11.01 -32.87 -14.37
N ALA A 12 11.90 -31.88 -14.52
CA ALA A 12 11.52 -30.48 -14.66
C ALA A 12 10.86 -30.27 -16.04
N GLY A 13 9.54 -30.12 -16.05
CA GLY A 13 8.79 -29.72 -17.25
C GLY A 13 9.04 -28.25 -17.55
N LEU A 14 9.92 -27.97 -18.52
CA LEU A 14 10.13 -26.66 -19.10
C LEU A 14 8.88 -26.30 -19.96
N LEU A 15 8.02 -25.43 -19.45
CA LEU A 15 6.96 -24.78 -20.25
C LEU A 15 7.63 -23.78 -21.20
N LEU A 16 7.89 -24.19 -22.44
CA LEU A 16 8.20 -23.25 -23.52
C LEU A 16 6.95 -22.39 -23.81
N TYR A 17 6.97 -21.14 -23.34
CA TYR A 17 6.15 -20.09 -23.93
C TYR A 17 6.71 -19.78 -25.32
N GLY A 18 6.14 -20.40 -26.35
CA GLY A 18 6.35 -19.98 -27.72
C GLY A 18 5.67 -18.63 -27.95
N ILE A 19 6.46 -17.55 -28.00
CA ILE A 19 6.01 -16.27 -28.54
C ILE A 19 5.90 -16.44 -30.05
N ILE A 20 4.69 -16.71 -30.53
CA ILE A 20 4.35 -16.56 -31.95
C ILE A 20 4.14 -15.06 -32.18
N ALA A 21 5.02 -14.44 -32.96
CA ALA A 21 4.80 -13.08 -33.45
C ALA A 21 3.51 -13.08 -34.32
N PRO A 22 2.62 -12.08 -34.19
CA PRO A 22 1.40 -12.05 -34.98
C PRO A 22 1.75 -11.83 -36.46
N PRO A 23 1.02 -12.46 -37.39
CA PRO A 23 1.18 -12.17 -38.81
C PRO A 23 0.81 -10.71 -39.09
N ALA A 24 1.59 -10.06 -39.94
CA ALA A 24 1.34 -8.70 -40.38
C ALA A 24 0.05 -8.62 -41.22
N GLY A 25 -0.89 -7.75 -40.82
CA GLY A 25 -1.83 -7.10 -41.76
C GLY A 25 -3.31 -7.52 -41.78
N GLY A 26 -3.79 -8.37 -40.87
CA GLY A 26 -5.22 -8.69 -40.75
C GLY A 26 -5.86 -8.04 -39.53
N GLN A 27 -7.01 -7.37 -39.68
CA GLN A 27 -7.81 -6.92 -38.53
C GLN A 27 -8.35 -8.15 -37.79
N GLU A 28 -8.20 -8.19 -36.46
CA GLU A 28 -8.73 -9.28 -35.63
C GLU A 28 -10.25 -9.44 -35.88
N PRO A 29 -10.75 -10.68 -36.02
CA PRO A 29 -12.18 -10.90 -36.23
C PRO A 29 -12.99 -10.44 -35.01
N TYR A 30 -14.18 -9.91 -35.26
CA TYR A 30 -15.12 -9.47 -34.23
C TYR A 30 -15.89 -10.65 -33.63
N GLY A 31 -16.47 -10.42 -32.44
CA GLY A 31 -17.30 -11.42 -31.76
C GLY A 31 -18.51 -11.86 -32.58
N LEU A 32 -19.14 -10.94 -33.32
CA LEU A 32 -20.19 -11.21 -34.31
C LEU A 32 -19.87 -10.47 -35.61
N ASP A 33 -20.18 -11.10 -36.75
CA ASP A 33 -19.88 -10.53 -38.06
C ASP A 33 -20.93 -9.48 -38.50
N SER A 34 -22.20 -9.69 -38.12
CA SER A 34 -23.34 -8.83 -38.46
C SER A 34 -24.48 -8.96 -37.43
N ARG A 35 -25.45 -8.03 -37.49
CA ARG A 35 -26.72 -8.14 -36.76
C ARG A 35 -27.86 -8.28 -37.77
N SER A 36 -28.81 -9.18 -37.50
CA SER A 36 -29.99 -9.34 -38.34
C SER A 36 -31.01 -8.23 -38.07
N PRO A 37 -31.82 -7.84 -39.08
CA PRO A 37 -32.97 -6.98 -38.87
C PRO A 37 -33.92 -7.54 -37.80
N ILE A 38 -34.48 -6.63 -37.01
CA ILE A 38 -35.56 -6.95 -36.07
C ILE A 38 -36.41 -5.70 -35.91
N GLU A 39 -37.71 -5.82 -36.19
CA GLU A 39 -38.64 -4.72 -36.07
C GLU A 39 -38.90 -4.37 -34.59
N PRO A 40 -39.32 -3.13 -34.28
CA PRO A 40 -39.63 -2.70 -32.92
C PRO A 40 -40.50 -3.68 -32.15
N TYR A 41 -40.24 -3.80 -30.85
CA TYR A 41 -41.04 -4.60 -29.92
C TYR A 41 -41.09 -6.10 -30.26
N LEU A 42 -39.96 -6.68 -30.67
CA LEU A 42 -39.84 -8.07 -31.12
C LEU A 42 -40.79 -8.37 -32.29
N ASN A 43 -40.64 -7.62 -33.39
CA ASN A 43 -41.51 -7.72 -34.57
C ASN A 43 -42.99 -7.44 -34.26
N HIS A 44 -43.23 -6.34 -33.55
CA HIS A 44 -44.57 -5.85 -33.18
C HIS A 44 -45.39 -6.82 -32.30
N VAL A 45 -44.77 -7.86 -31.75
CA VAL A 45 -45.44 -8.83 -30.85
C VAL A 45 -45.65 -8.23 -29.46
N MET A 46 -44.66 -7.51 -28.94
CA MET A 46 -44.79 -6.84 -27.65
C MET A 46 -45.52 -5.49 -27.81
N PRO A 47 -46.43 -5.11 -26.90
CA PRO A 47 -47.10 -3.81 -26.97
C PRO A 47 -46.15 -2.61 -26.88
N SER A 48 -46.45 -1.52 -27.59
CA SER A 48 -45.65 -0.29 -27.51
C SER A 48 -45.78 0.47 -26.18
N ALA A 49 -46.86 0.21 -25.44
CA ALA A 49 -47.12 0.63 -24.08
C ALA A 49 -48.08 -0.37 -23.41
N LEU A 50 -48.12 -0.40 -22.07
CA LEU A 50 -49.14 -1.18 -21.35
C LEU A 50 -50.54 -0.69 -21.74
N GLY A 51 -51.42 -1.62 -22.08
CA GLY A 51 -52.80 -1.33 -22.52
C GLY A 51 -52.95 -1.04 -24.01
N ALA A 52 -51.86 -0.85 -24.77
CA ALA A 52 -51.93 -0.66 -26.22
C ALA A 52 -52.37 -1.93 -26.98
N ALA A 53 -51.99 -3.10 -26.46
CA ALA A 53 -52.42 -4.42 -26.93
C ALA A 53 -52.30 -5.45 -25.78
N PRO A 54 -52.96 -6.62 -25.88
CA PRO A 54 -52.78 -7.70 -24.91
C PRO A 54 -51.34 -8.20 -24.87
N LEU A 55 -50.82 -8.46 -23.67
CA LEU A 55 -49.51 -9.10 -23.51
C LEU A 55 -49.56 -10.59 -23.87
N PRO A 56 -48.55 -11.15 -24.55
CA PRO A 56 -48.47 -12.58 -24.80
C PRO A 56 -48.50 -13.38 -23.50
N ARG A 57 -49.43 -14.35 -23.39
CA ARG A 57 -49.58 -15.16 -22.17
C ARG A 57 -48.48 -16.19 -21.98
N LEU A 58 -47.86 -16.63 -23.08
CA LEU A 58 -46.77 -17.61 -23.10
C LEU A 58 -45.48 -16.95 -23.56
N LEU A 59 -44.34 -17.41 -23.04
CA LEU A 59 -43.03 -16.91 -23.46
C LEU A 59 -42.74 -17.26 -24.92
N SER A 60 -43.13 -18.46 -25.36
CA SER A 60 -43.05 -18.86 -26.78
C SER A 60 -43.77 -17.90 -27.73
N ALA A 61 -44.81 -17.22 -27.26
CA ALA A 61 -45.59 -16.27 -28.04
C ALA A 61 -45.03 -14.84 -28.03
N THR A 62 -43.89 -14.58 -27.38
CA THR A 62 -43.28 -13.22 -27.31
C THR A 62 -42.40 -12.88 -28.51
N GLY A 63 -42.01 -13.88 -29.31
CA GLY A 63 -41.01 -13.70 -30.37
C GLY A 63 -39.56 -13.63 -29.88
N ALA A 64 -39.29 -13.75 -28.58
CA ALA A 64 -37.93 -13.69 -28.04
C ALA A 64 -37.07 -14.93 -28.39
N PHE A 65 -37.71 -16.09 -28.57
CA PHE A 65 -37.03 -17.35 -28.84
C PHE A 65 -37.68 -18.04 -30.04
N ARG A 66 -36.85 -18.54 -30.98
CA ARG A 66 -37.32 -19.43 -32.05
C ARG A 66 -37.69 -20.81 -31.50
N ASP A 67 -37.01 -21.23 -30.43
CA ASP A 67 -37.37 -22.40 -29.66
C ASP A 67 -37.14 -22.13 -28.17
N VAL A 68 -38.23 -22.03 -27.42
CA VAL A 68 -38.21 -21.75 -25.99
C VAL A 68 -37.63 -22.92 -25.19
N ARG A 69 -37.80 -24.17 -25.63
CA ARG A 69 -37.32 -25.36 -24.89
C ARG A 69 -35.81 -25.40 -24.85
N THR A 70 -35.16 -25.03 -25.94
CA THR A 70 -33.69 -24.93 -26.02
C THR A 70 -33.17 -23.53 -25.67
N LEU A 71 -34.05 -22.57 -25.36
CA LEU A 71 -33.73 -21.14 -25.18
C LEU A 71 -32.97 -20.56 -26.37
N THR A 72 -33.29 -21.04 -27.57
CA THR A 72 -32.62 -20.57 -28.77
C THR A 72 -33.21 -19.21 -29.17
N PRO A 73 -32.43 -18.11 -29.11
CA PRO A 73 -32.94 -16.77 -29.37
C PRO A 73 -33.45 -16.63 -30.80
N ALA A 74 -34.44 -15.76 -31.00
CA ALA A 74 -34.85 -15.36 -32.35
C ALA A 74 -33.75 -14.53 -33.03
N ASP A 75 -33.78 -14.46 -34.36
CA ASP A 75 -32.82 -13.68 -35.13
C ASP A 75 -32.90 -12.19 -34.73
N GLY A 76 -31.75 -11.51 -34.74
CA GLY A 76 -31.64 -10.11 -34.32
C GLY A 76 -31.47 -9.88 -32.81
N LEU A 77 -31.68 -10.91 -31.97
CA LEU A 77 -31.32 -10.83 -30.55
C LEU A 77 -29.81 -10.99 -30.36
N ILE A 78 -29.19 -9.97 -29.77
CA ILE A 78 -27.74 -9.94 -29.50
C ILE A 78 -27.50 -10.39 -28.07
N PRO A 79 -26.79 -11.52 -27.84
CA PRO A 79 -26.43 -11.95 -26.49
C PRO A 79 -25.37 -11.02 -25.88
N PHE A 80 -25.45 -10.80 -24.57
CA PHE A 80 -24.44 -10.02 -23.85
C PHE A 80 -24.33 -10.45 -22.39
N THR A 81 -23.26 -10.03 -21.74
CA THR A 81 -23.06 -10.16 -20.30
C THR A 81 -22.68 -8.82 -19.66
N VAL A 82 -22.72 -8.78 -18.34
CA VAL A 82 -22.27 -7.63 -17.55
C VAL A 82 -21.13 -8.06 -16.63
N ASN A 83 -20.10 -7.23 -16.53
CA ASN A 83 -18.91 -7.51 -15.73
C ASN A 83 -19.22 -7.71 -14.23
N SER A 84 -20.18 -6.95 -13.68
CA SER A 84 -20.63 -7.07 -12.30
C SER A 84 -22.16 -7.24 -12.28
N PRO A 85 -22.68 -8.48 -12.18
CA PRO A 85 -24.11 -8.74 -12.24
C PRO A 85 -24.82 -8.34 -10.94
N LEU A 86 -26.01 -7.74 -11.10
CA LEU A 86 -26.98 -7.57 -10.01
C LEU A 86 -27.25 -8.92 -9.31
N TRP A 87 -27.21 -8.91 -7.98
CA TRP A 87 -27.57 -10.04 -7.12
C TRP A 87 -29.06 -10.34 -7.23
N SER A 88 -29.42 -11.63 -7.27
CA SER A 88 -30.81 -12.07 -7.41
C SER A 88 -30.96 -13.41 -6.70
N ASP A 89 -30.60 -13.45 -5.41
CA ASP A 89 -30.66 -14.62 -4.54
C ASP A 89 -29.97 -15.87 -5.15
N GLY A 90 -28.78 -15.69 -5.74
CA GLY A 90 -28.01 -16.78 -6.34
C GLY A 90 -28.40 -17.18 -7.76
N ALA A 91 -29.45 -16.59 -8.35
CA ALA A 91 -29.85 -16.93 -9.72
C ALA A 91 -28.79 -16.52 -10.76
N VAL A 92 -28.40 -17.49 -11.60
CA VAL A 92 -27.56 -17.30 -12.78
C VAL A 92 -28.39 -16.69 -13.90
N LYS A 93 -27.79 -15.80 -14.68
CA LYS A 93 -28.51 -14.95 -15.63
C LYS A 93 -27.90 -14.96 -17.02
N THR A 94 -28.73 -15.25 -18.02
CA THR A 94 -28.41 -15.08 -19.44
C THR A 94 -29.22 -13.92 -20.01
N ARG A 95 -28.64 -13.13 -20.93
CA ARG A 95 -29.24 -11.88 -21.41
C ARG A 95 -29.12 -11.72 -22.92
N TRP A 96 -30.13 -11.08 -23.48
CA TRP A 96 -30.16 -10.65 -24.88
C TRP A 96 -30.77 -9.25 -24.98
N MET A 97 -30.41 -8.53 -26.04
CA MET A 97 -31.06 -7.29 -26.43
C MET A 97 -31.53 -7.38 -27.87
N ALA A 98 -32.76 -6.95 -28.12
CA ALA A 98 -33.32 -6.71 -29.45
C ALA A 98 -33.36 -5.19 -29.66
N VAL A 99 -32.38 -4.66 -30.39
CA VAL A 99 -32.34 -3.24 -30.77
C VAL A 99 -32.93 -3.11 -32.19
N PRO A 100 -34.02 -2.35 -32.37
CA PRO A 100 -34.72 -2.30 -33.66
C PRO A 100 -33.82 -1.81 -34.78
N ASN A 101 -33.91 -2.46 -35.94
CA ASN A 101 -33.25 -2.03 -37.19
C ASN A 101 -33.91 -2.69 -38.41
N ASP A 102 -33.91 -2.00 -39.55
CA ASP A 102 -34.32 -2.54 -40.85
C ASP A 102 -33.16 -3.07 -41.73
N GLY A 103 -31.92 -2.90 -41.24
CA GLY A 103 -30.69 -3.32 -41.90
C GLY A 103 -29.74 -2.13 -42.11
N PRO A 104 -28.53 -2.35 -42.64
CA PRO A 104 -27.63 -1.24 -42.97
C PRO A 104 -28.12 -0.47 -44.22
N PRO A 105 -27.88 0.85 -44.31
CA PRO A 105 -27.15 1.68 -43.34
C PRO A 105 -28.02 2.08 -42.14
N TYR A 106 -27.49 1.91 -40.93
CA TYR A 106 -28.22 2.22 -39.70
C TYR A 106 -28.34 3.73 -39.46
N VAL A 107 -29.52 4.16 -39.03
CA VAL A 107 -29.82 5.56 -38.68
C VAL A 107 -29.87 5.75 -37.15
N PRO A 108 -29.76 7.00 -36.64
CA PRO A 108 -29.64 7.24 -35.19
C PRO A 108 -30.73 6.64 -34.30
N ASN A 109 -31.95 6.46 -34.81
CA ASN A 109 -33.07 5.82 -34.09
C ASN A 109 -33.02 4.28 -34.11
N GLU A 110 -32.01 3.67 -34.71
CA GLU A 110 -31.72 2.22 -34.72
C GLU A 110 -30.42 1.88 -33.97
N GLN A 111 -29.85 2.89 -33.32
CA GLN A 111 -28.57 2.85 -32.62
C GLN A 111 -28.72 3.28 -31.18
N ILE A 112 -27.92 2.69 -30.31
CA ILE A 112 -27.77 3.04 -28.91
C ILE A 112 -27.04 4.38 -28.85
N SER A 113 -27.64 5.35 -28.16
CA SER A 113 -26.96 6.59 -27.82
C SER A 113 -25.90 6.30 -26.76
N PHE A 114 -24.66 6.14 -27.23
CA PHE A 114 -23.50 5.75 -26.44
C PHE A 114 -22.91 6.94 -25.69
N THR A 115 -22.46 6.69 -24.47
CA THR A 115 -21.60 7.61 -23.72
C THR A 115 -20.48 6.83 -23.03
N PRO A 116 -19.22 7.31 -23.02
CA PRO A 116 -18.12 6.67 -22.28
C PRO A 116 -18.40 6.57 -20.77
N VAL A 117 -19.19 7.50 -20.23
CA VAL A 117 -19.51 7.57 -18.80
C VAL A 117 -21.00 7.86 -18.61
N GLY A 118 -21.67 7.08 -17.77
CA GLY A 118 -23.09 7.23 -17.48
C GLY A 118 -23.94 6.12 -18.08
N GLU A 119 -25.25 6.35 -18.09
CA GLU A 119 -26.23 5.42 -18.65
C GLU A 119 -26.35 5.65 -20.17
N TRP A 120 -26.52 4.58 -20.94
CA TRP A 120 -26.88 4.69 -22.35
C TRP A 120 -28.37 4.96 -22.51
N SER A 121 -28.76 5.52 -23.66
CA SER A 121 -30.16 5.58 -24.10
C SER A 121 -30.37 4.65 -25.29
N PHE A 122 -31.54 4.04 -25.34
CA PHE A 122 -31.88 3.01 -26.31
C PHE A 122 -33.06 3.46 -27.18
N PRO A 123 -33.09 3.06 -28.46
CA PRO A 123 -34.25 3.26 -29.32
C PRO A 123 -35.55 2.74 -28.69
N ASN A 124 -36.64 3.47 -28.92
CA ASN A 124 -37.97 2.96 -28.59
C ASN A 124 -38.24 1.69 -29.39
N GLY A 125 -38.88 0.70 -28.78
CA GLY A 125 -39.00 -0.64 -29.36
C GLY A 125 -37.90 -1.62 -28.95
N THR A 126 -36.83 -1.15 -28.28
CA THR A 126 -35.81 -2.05 -27.74
C THR A 126 -36.41 -2.97 -26.68
N VAL A 127 -36.12 -4.26 -26.76
CA VAL A 127 -36.53 -5.25 -25.76
C VAL A 127 -35.30 -5.95 -25.19
N PHE A 128 -35.18 -5.95 -23.86
CA PHE A 128 -34.18 -6.73 -23.16
C PHE A 128 -34.81 -8.01 -22.62
N VAL A 129 -34.17 -9.14 -22.91
CA VAL A 129 -34.59 -10.45 -22.40
C VAL A 129 -33.57 -10.89 -21.36
N LYS A 130 -34.05 -11.27 -20.18
CA LYS A 130 -33.22 -11.77 -19.09
C LYS A 130 -33.79 -13.07 -18.57
N HIS A 131 -33.04 -14.15 -18.71
CA HIS A 131 -33.42 -15.48 -18.24
C HIS A 131 -32.68 -15.80 -16.94
N PHE A 132 -33.38 -16.38 -15.96
CA PHE A 132 -32.87 -16.69 -14.63
C PHE A 132 -33.00 -18.18 -14.35
N GLU A 133 -31.88 -18.78 -13.98
CA GLU A 133 -31.80 -20.16 -13.54
C GLU A 133 -31.27 -20.21 -12.11
N LEU A 134 -31.96 -20.96 -11.25
CA LEU A 134 -31.55 -21.15 -9.86
C LEU A 134 -30.83 -22.48 -9.72
N THR A 135 -29.65 -22.50 -9.11
CA THR A 135 -28.98 -23.74 -8.74
C THR A 135 -29.78 -24.42 -7.63
N VAL A 136 -30.37 -25.58 -7.92
CA VAL A 136 -31.19 -26.36 -6.98
C VAL A 136 -30.43 -27.51 -6.35
N ASN A 137 -29.28 -27.87 -6.90
CA ASN A 137 -28.34 -28.80 -6.29
C ASN A 137 -26.92 -28.23 -6.40
N GLU A 138 -26.36 -27.83 -5.27
CA GLU A 138 -25.04 -27.19 -5.19
C GLU A 138 -23.90 -28.20 -5.39
N ALA A 139 -24.13 -29.49 -5.13
CA ALA A 139 -23.11 -30.53 -5.34
C ALA A 139 -22.95 -30.89 -6.83
N THR A 140 -24.05 -30.96 -7.58
CA THR A 140 -24.03 -31.33 -9.01
C THR A 140 -24.00 -30.13 -9.95
N GLY A 141 -24.34 -28.93 -9.44
CA GLY A 141 -24.56 -27.74 -10.25
C GLY A 141 -25.87 -27.77 -11.05
N GLU A 142 -26.80 -28.67 -10.72
CA GLU A 142 -28.11 -28.74 -11.36
C GLU A 142 -28.87 -27.43 -11.19
N ARG A 143 -29.45 -26.94 -12.30
CA ARG A 143 -30.16 -25.67 -12.37
C ARG A 143 -31.60 -25.88 -12.82
N LYS A 144 -32.51 -25.15 -12.18
CA LYS A 144 -33.93 -25.04 -12.56
C LYS A 144 -34.15 -23.70 -13.25
N ARG A 145 -34.82 -23.72 -14.40
CA ARG A 145 -35.34 -22.50 -15.04
C ARG A 145 -36.43 -21.92 -14.15
N GLN A 146 -36.20 -20.72 -13.65
CA GLN A 146 -37.11 -20.10 -12.68
C GLN A 146 -37.95 -19.01 -13.34
N GLU A 147 -37.31 -18.12 -14.09
CA GLU A 147 -37.92 -16.90 -14.59
C GLU A 147 -37.34 -16.48 -15.95
N THR A 148 -38.18 -15.91 -16.83
CA THR A 148 -37.71 -15.04 -17.92
C THR A 148 -38.41 -13.69 -17.82
N ARG A 149 -37.64 -12.60 -17.83
CA ARG A 149 -38.15 -11.23 -17.78
C ARG A 149 -37.88 -10.50 -19.08
N LEU A 150 -38.88 -9.78 -19.57
CA LEU A 150 -38.73 -8.85 -20.69
C LEU A 150 -38.87 -7.42 -20.15
N LEU A 151 -37.94 -6.55 -20.51
CA LEU A 151 -38.03 -5.11 -20.29
C LEU A 151 -38.17 -4.42 -21.65
N VAL A 152 -39.27 -3.72 -21.87
CA VAL A 152 -39.62 -3.11 -23.15
C VAL A 152 -39.49 -1.60 -23.06
N ARG A 153 -38.74 -0.99 -23.98
CA ARG A 153 -38.65 0.47 -24.14
C ARG A 153 -39.87 0.98 -24.89
N LYS A 154 -40.74 1.71 -24.18
CA LYS A 154 -42.01 2.23 -24.68
C LYS A 154 -41.83 3.29 -25.76
N SER A 155 -42.90 3.57 -26.50
CA SER A 155 -42.93 4.66 -27.49
C SER A 155 -42.76 6.06 -26.90
N ASP A 156 -43.04 6.25 -25.60
CA ASP A 156 -42.87 7.51 -24.86
C ASP A 156 -41.47 7.67 -24.23
N GLY A 157 -40.56 6.72 -24.46
CA GLY A 157 -39.22 6.71 -23.88
C GLY A 157 -39.12 6.17 -22.45
N GLY A 158 -40.22 5.78 -21.80
CA GLY A 158 -40.18 5.01 -20.56
C GLY A 158 -39.98 3.51 -20.81
N VAL A 159 -40.16 2.69 -19.77
CA VAL A 159 -40.15 1.22 -19.90
C VAL A 159 -41.35 0.57 -19.21
N TYR A 160 -41.65 -0.68 -19.56
CA TYR A 160 -42.41 -1.59 -18.71
C TYR A 160 -41.72 -2.95 -18.65
N GLY A 161 -41.89 -3.66 -17.53
CA GLY A 161 -41.37 -5.01 -17.32
C GLY A 161 -42.49 -6.04 -17.29
N VAL A 162 -42.22 -7.24 -17.80
CA VAL A 162 -43.11 -8.42 -17.64
C VAL A 162 -42.30 -9.64 -17.26
N THR A 163 -42.89 -10.48 -16.40
CA THR A 163 -42.26 -11.64 -15.80
C THR A 163 -42.98 -12.91 -16.23
N TYR A 164 -42.25 -13.88 -16.77
CA TYR A 164 -42.74 -15.21 -17.12
C TYR A 164 -42.15 -16.25 -16.17
N LYS A 165 -43.01 -17.06 -15.56
CA LYS A 165 -42.63 -18.17 -14.69
C LYS A 165 -42.55 -19.46 -15.49
N TRP A 166 -41.43 -20.16 -15.41
CA TRP A 166 -41.23 -21.42 -16.11
C TRP A 166 -42.08 -22.55 -15.53
N ARG A 167 -42.59 -23.40 -16.41
CA ARG A 167 -43.24 -24.66 -16.04
C ARG A 167 -42.18 -25.68 -15.60
N ALA A 168 -42.57 -26.60 -14.73
CA ALA A 168 -41.67 -27.60 -14.17
C ALA A 168 -41.06 -28.53 -15.24
N ASP A 169 -41.75 -28.73 -16.36
CA ASP A 169 -41.29 -29.56 -17.48
C ASP A 169 -40.44 -28.80 -18.51
N ASN A 170 -40.13 -27.52 -18.26
CA ASN A 170 -39.43 -26.62 -19.17
C ASN A 170 -40.07 -26.48 -20.57
N SER A 171 -41.37 -26.81 -20.71
CA SER A 171 -42.06 -26.76 -22.00
C SER A 171 -42.30 -25.33 -22.48
N ASP A 172 -42.58 -24.41 -21.55
CA ASP A 172 -42.82 -22.98 -21.78
C ASP A 172 -42.76 -22.22 -20.43
N ALA A 173 -43.03 -20.92 -20.47
CA ALA A 173 -43.22 -20.09 -19.28
C ALA A 173 -44.49 -19.23 -19.40
N ASP A 174 -45.21 -19.07 -18.29
CA ASP A 174 -46.49 -18.39 -18.21
C ASP A 174 -46.32 -16.96 -17.67
N LEU A 175 -46.97 -15.98 -18.32
CA LEU A 175 -46.99 -14.59 -17.88
C LEU A 175 -47.62 -14.47 -16.50
N LEU A 176 -46.90 -13.87 -15.56
CA LEU A 176 -47.44 -13.56 -14.25
C LEU A 176 -48.35 -12.32 -14.29
N ALA A 177 -49.51 -12.41 -13.63
CA ALA A 177 -50.44 -11.30 -13.49
C ALA A 177 -49.88 -10.22 -12.52
N ASP A 178 -49.17 -10.65 -11.48
CA ASP A 178 -48.56 -9.79 -10.46
C ASP A 178 -47.28 -10.47 -9.91
N GLY A 179 -46.67 -9.90 -8.87
CA GLY A 179 -45.56 -10.53 -8.15
C GLY A 179 -45.97 -11.87 -7.53
N LEU A 180 -44.99 -12.77 -7.39
CA LEU A 180 -45.18 -14.10 -6.81
C LEU A 180 -44.00 -14.46 -5.93
N GLU A 181 -44.28 -15.21 -4.86
CA GLU A 181 -43.27 -15.76 -3.97
C GLU A 181 -43.34 -17.28 -4.06
N GLU A 182 -42.21 -17.93 -4.33
CA GLU A 182 -42.11 -19.38 -4.46
C GLU A 182 -41.07 -19.93 -3.50
N ASN A 183 -41.43 -21.00 -2.79
CA ASN A 183 -40.48 -21.78 -2.02
C ASN A 183 -39.82 -22.82 -2.93
N VAL A 184 -38.50 -22.75 -3.06
CA VAL A 184 -37.69 -23.68 -3.85
C VAL A 184 -36.79 -24.47 -2.92
N THR A 185 -36.84 -25.80 -3.00
CA THR A 185 -35.92 -26.68 -2.25
C THR A 185 -34.56 -26.67 -2.93
N ILE A 186 -33.52 -26.38 -2.16
CA ILE A 186 -32.12 -26.41 -2.58
C ILE A 186 -31.42 -27.52 -1.82
N THR A 187 -30.73 -28.41 -2.54
CA THR A 187 -29.81 -29.40 -1.98
C THR A 187 -28.43 -28.77 -1.89
N ALA A 188 -27.92 -28.62 -0.67
CA ALA A 188 -26.60 -28.09 -0.39
C ALA A 188 -25.49 -29.07 -0.80
N ALA A 189 -24.25 -28.57 -0.86
CA ALA A 189 -23.10 -29.36 -1.30
C ALA A 189 -22.82 -30.59 -0.40
N ASP A 190 -23.21 -30.54 0.88
CA ASP A 190 -23.09 -31.63 1.85
C ASP A 190 -24.26 -32.63 1.82
N GLY A 191 -25.24 -32.42 0.93
CA GLY A 191 -26.45 -33.24 0.80
C GLY A 191 -27.62 -32.82 1.70
N ALA A 192 -27.45 -31.84 2.59
CA ALA A 192 -28.57 -31.28 3.35
C ALA A 192 -29.53 -30.53 2.42
N THR A 193 -30.81 -30.41 2.81
CA THR A 193 -31.79 -29.61 2.04
C THR A 193 -32.22 -28.37 2.82
N ARG A 194 -32.42 -27.27 2.10
CA ARG A 194 -32.95 -26.01 2.63
C ARG A 194 -34.03 -25.46 1.71
N VAL A 195 -35.02 -24.77 2.27
CA VAL A 195 -36.01 -24.04 1.47
C VAL A 195 -35.53 -22.62 1.27
N GLN A 196 -35.39 -22.21 0.01
CA GLN A 196 -35.13 -20.84 -0.38
C GLN A 196 -36.39 -20.20 -0.95
N ARG A 197 -36.77 -19.05 -0.42
CA ARG A 197 -37.82 -18.23 -1.02
C ARG A 197 -37.27 -17.47 -2.23
N TYR A 198 -37.98 -17.52 -3.35
CA TYR A 198 -37.67 -16.81 -4.59
C TYR A 198 -38.80 -15.82 -4.92
N SER A 199 -38.43 -14.55 -5.08
CA SER A 199 -39.36 -13.47 -5.41
C SER A 199 -39.38 -13.20 -6.91
N TYR A 200 -40.54 -13.40 -7.53
CA TYR A 200 -40.87 -12.89 -8.85
C TYR A 200 -41.43 -11.48 -8.71
N PRO A 201 -40.83 -10.45 -9.32
CA PRO A 201 -41.33 -9.09 -9.17
C PRO A 201 -42.58 -8.86 -10.00
N SER A 202 -43.46 -8.04 -9.44
CA SER A 202 -44.59 -7.46 -10.15
C SER A 202 -44.12 -6.48 -11.23
N ARG A 203 -45.07 -6.02 -12.04
CA ARG A 203 -44.81 -4.92 -12.99
C ARG A 203 -44.44 -3.63 -12.27
N ALA A 204 -45.02 -3.38 -11.09
CA ALA A 204 -44.71 -2.20 -10.27
C ALA A 204 -43.32 -2.29 -9.66
N ASP A 205 -42.93 -3.45 -9.13
CA ASP A 205 -41.58 -3.70 -8.58
C ASP A 205 -40.50 -3.52 -9.64
N CYS A 206 -40.77 -3.88 -10.90
CA CYS A 206 -39.86 -3.60 -12.00
C CYS A 206 -39.56 -2.10 -12.09
N LEU A 207 -40.57 -1.24 -11.99
CA LEU A 207 -40.41 0.22 -12.10
C LEU A 207 -39.78 0.87 -10.86
N PHE A 208 -39.77 0.19 -9.72
CA PHE A 208 -39.01 0.64 -8.55
C PHE A 208 -37.52 0.76 -8.88
N CYS A 209 -36.96 -0.28 -9.51
CA CYS A 209 -35.56 -0.27 -9.95
C CYS A 209 -35.39 0.44 -11.31
N HIS A 210 -36.28 0.19 -12.27
CA HIS A 210 -36.23 0.75 -13.62
C HIS A 210 -36.88 2.13 -13.68
N ASN A 211 -36.31 3.07 -12.93
CA ASN A 211 -36.83 4.43 -12.75
C ASN A 211 -36.14 5.48 -13.64
N GLN A 212 -36.73 6.67 -13.71
CA GLN A 212 -36.24 7.77 -14.54
C GLN A 212 -34.83 8.28 -14.15
N PRO A 213 -34.50 8.51 -12.85
CA PRO A 213 -33.14 8.91 -12.46
C PRO A 213 -32.04 7.95 -12.93
N ALA A 214 -32.35 6.65 -13.02
CA ALA A 214 -31.45 5.60 -13.53
C ALA A 214 -31.53 5.41 -15.06
N ASN A 215 -32.23 6.30 -15.79
CA ASN A 215 -32.50 6.22 -17.23
C ASN A 215 -33.19 4.92 -17.68
N TYR A 216 -33.97 4.32 -16.78
CA TYR A 216 -34.80 3.12 -16.98
C TYR A 216 -34.06 1.81 -17.29
N VAL A 217 -33.05 1.77 -18.16
CA VAL A 217 -32.36 0.53 -18.55
C VAL A 217 -31.14 0.30 -17.65
N LEU A 218 -31.10 -0.85 -16.97
CA LEU A 218 -30.06 -1.19 -16.01
C LEU A 218 -29.17 -2.31 -16.54
N GLY A 219 -27.86 -2.18 -16.36
CA GLY A 219 -26.87 -3.20 -16.72
C GLY A 219 -26.06 -2.83 -17.97
N PRO A 220 -26.66 -2.73 -19.17
CA PRO A 220 -25.96 -2.32 -20.39
C PRO A 220 -25.50 -0.85 -20.34
N LYS A 221 -24.23 -0.66 -20.01
CA LYS A 221 -23.51 0.62 -20.01
C LYS A 221 -22.01 0.36 -20.16
N THR A 222 -21.24 1.39 -20.49
CA THR A 222 -19.84 1.28 -20.89
C THR A 222 -19.00 0.42 -19.96
N HIS A 223 -18.96 0.72 -18.66
CA HIS A 223 -18.10 -0.04 -17.75
C HIS A 223 -18.58 -1.46 -17.44
N GLN A 224 -19.87 -1.76 -17.67
CA GLN A 224 -20.42 -3.11 -17.51
C GLN A 224 -20.17 -3.98 -18.75
N LEU A 225 -20.09 -3.38 -19.93
CA LEU A 225 -19.85 -4.08 -21.20
C LEU A 225 -18.40 -3.96 -21.71
N ASN A 226 -17.56 -3.13 -21.08
CA ASN A 226 -16.13 -3.09 -21.37
C ASN A 226 -15.44 -4.35 -20.81
N GLY A 227 -15.50 -5.44 -21.55
CA GLY A 227 -14.98 -6.73 -21.13
C GLY A 227 -15.34 -7.82 -22.14
N ASP A 228 -14.63 -8.92 -22.04
CA ASP A 228 -14.71 -10.00 -23.02
C ASP A 228 -15.97 -10.84 -22.84
N PHE A 229 -16.55 -11.26 -23.96
CA PHE A 229 -17.67 -12.18 -24.02
C PHE A 229 -17.49 -13.15 -25.17
N THR A 230 -17.74 -14.43 -24.91
CA THR A 230 -17.75 -15.48 -25.94
C THR A 230 -19.12 -15.54 -26.57
N TYR A 231 -19.19 -15.20 -27.87
CA TYR A 231 -20.44 -15.18 -28.61
C TYR A 231 -20.83 -16.59 -29.08
N PRO A 232 -21.98 -17.14 -28.65
CA PRO A 232 -22.34 -18.53 -28.95
C PRO A 232 -22.44 -18.84 -30.45
N ALA A 233 -22.85 -17.88 -31.27
CA ALA A 233 -23.06 -18.08 -32.70
C ALA A 233 -21.75 -18.29 -33.49
N THR A 234 -20.65 -17.69 -33.05
CA THR A 234 -19.35 -17.73 -33.73
C THR A 234 -18.29 -18.51 -32.96
N GLY A 235 -18.51 -18.74 -31.65
CA GLY A 235 -17.51 -19.28 -30.74
C GLY A 235 -16.37 -18.32 -30.42
N ARG A 236 -16.39 -17.09 -30.94
CA ARG A 236 -15.31 -16.10 -30.77
C ARG A 236 -15.49 -15.31 -29.49
N THR A 237 -14.37 -14.98 -28.85
CA THR A 237 -14.32 -14.09 -27.68
C THR A 237 -13.81 -12.72 -28.12
N ASP A 238 -14.56 -11.68 -27.81
CA ASP A 238 -14.18 -10.29 -28.09
C ASP A 238 -14.69 -9.35 -26.99
N ASN A 239 -14.09 -8.17 -26.88
CA ASN A 239 -14.64 -7.11 -26.05
C ASN A 239 -16.01 -6.70 -26.60
N GLN A 240 -17.03 -6.72 -25.74
CA GLN A 240 -18.39 -6.46 -26.18
C GLN A 240 -18.55 -5.06 -26.79
N LEU A 241 -17.83 -4.04 -26.32
CA LEU A 241 -17.90 -2.70 -26.92
C LEU A 241 -17.38 -2.68 -28.35
N ARG A 242 -16.30 -3.43 -28.62
CA ARG A 242 -15.72 -3.58 -29.96
C ARG A 242 -16.69 -4.28 -30.89
N THR A 243 -17.29 -5.40 -30.45
CA THR A 243 -18.33 -6.08 -31.24
C THR A 243 -19.55 -5.18 -31.47
N LEU A 244 -20.08 -4.51 -30.46
CA LEU A 244 -21.24 -3.62 -30.62
C LEU A 244 -20.95 -2.43 -31.55
N ASN A 245 -19.74 -1.88 -31.50
CA ASN A 245 -19.31 -0.80 -32.41
C ASN A 245 -19.26 -1.28 -33.87
N HIS A 246 -18.66 -2.45 -34.12
CA HIS A 246 -18.61 -3.08 -35.44
C HIS A 246 -20.00 -3.38 -36.01
N LEU A 247 -20.92 -3.85 -35.17
CA LEU A 247 -22.31 -4.11 -35.55
C LEU A 247 -23.11 -2.83 -35.88
N GLY A 248 -22.50 -1.65 -35.74
CA GLY A 248 -23.17 -0.36 -35.93
C GLY A 248 -24.20 -0.05 -34.85
N LEU A 249 -24.11 -0.66 -33.67
CA LEU A 249 -25.06 -0.40 -32.56
C LEU A 249 -24.77 0.90 -31.82
N LEU A 250 -23.54 1.41 -31.83
CA LEU A 250 -23.14 2.55 -31.01
C LEU A 250 -23.19 3.86 -31.81
N ASN A 251 -23.87 4.87 -31.28
CA ASN A 251 -23.92 6.21 -31.83
C ASN A 251 -23.53 7.26 -30.76
N PRO A 252 -22.47 8.08 -30.97
CA PRO A 252 -21.57 8.00 -32.11
C PRO A 252 -20.74 6.71 -32.10
N ALA A 253 -20.30 6.26 -33.28
CA ALA A 253 -19.31 5.20 -33.39
C ALA A 253 -18.01 5.66 -32.70
N GLN A 254 -17.33 4.74 -32.03
CA GLN A 254 -16.11 5.02 -31.27
C GLN A 254 -14.86 4.54 -32.02
N ASP A 255 -13.72 5.19 -31.77
CA ASP A 255 -12.42 4.60 -32.07
C ASP A 255 -12.19 3.42 -31.13
N GLU A 256 -11.97 2.22 -31.66
CA GLU A 256 -11.79 1.00 -30.87
C GLU A 256 -10.62 1.10 -29.87
N LYS A 257 -9.60 1.90 -30.19
CA LYS A 257 -8.45 2.13 -29.28
C LYS A 257 -8.89 2.81 -27.98
N SER A 258 -9.99 3.57 -28.01
CA SER A 258 -10.49 4.27 -26.84
C SER A 258 -11.08 3.33 -25.77
N PHE A 259 -11.54 2.12 -26.12
CA PHE A 259 -12.16 1.21 -25.17
C PHE A 259 -11.22 0.78 -24.03
N ALA A 260 -9.92 0.70 -24.30
CA ALA A 260 -8.91 0.42 -23.28
C ALA A 260 -8.81 1.52 -22.21
N THR A 261 -9.26 2.74 -22.51
CA THR A 261 -9.22 3.89 -21.59
C THR A 261 -10.48 4.04 -20.75
N TYR A 262 -11.57 3.38 -21.13
CA TYR A 262 -12.84 3.47 -20.42
C TYR A 262 -12.83 2.64 -19.14
N LEU A 263 -13.58 3.09 -18.14
CA LEU A 263 -13.75 2.34 -16.89
C LEU A 263 -14.26 0.92 -17.19
N ARG A 264 -13.82 -0.05 -16.39
CA ARG A 264 -14.25 -1.45 -16.43
C ARG A 264 -14.67 -1.89 -15.04
N SER A 265 -15.92 -2.31 -14.90
CA SER A 265 -16.38 -3.02 -13.71
C SER A 265 -15.74 -4.40 -13.63
N VAL A 266 -15.72 -4.96 -12.43
CA VAL A 266 -15.21 -6.31 -12.17
C VAL A 266 -16.21 -7.10 -11.33
N SER A 267 -16.13 -8.41 -11.42
CA SER A 267 -16.89 -9.30 -10.54
C SER A 267 -16.47 -9.08 -9.09
N VAL A 268 -17.44 -9.09 -8.18
CA VAL A 268 -17.16 -9.05 -6.74
C VAL A 268 -16.35 -10.26 -6.26
N ALA A 269 -16.40 -11.37 -7.01
CA ALA A 269 -15.63 -12.59 -6.75
C ALA A 269 -14.23 -12.61 -7.39
N SER A 270 -13.83 -11.54 -8.09
CA SER A 270 -12.48 -11.49 -8.70
C SER A 270 -11.38 -11.64 -7.65
N THR A 271 -10.41 -12.51 -7.91
CA THR A 271 -9.27 -12.76 -7.01
C THR A 271 -8.06 -11.88 -7.31
N THR A 272 -8.10 -11.10 -8.39
CA THR A 272 -6.97 -10.30 -8.88
C THR A 272 -7.27 -8.80 -8.93
N ALA A 273 -8.55 -8.41 -8.91
CA ALA A 273 -8.92 -7.00 -8.90
C ALA A 273 -8.86 -6.41 -7.48
N PRO A 274 -8.50 -5.12 -7.35
CA PRO A 274 -8.49 -4.44 -6.05
C PRO A 274 -9.83 -4.52 -5.32
N VAL A 275 -9.81 -4.70 -4.00
CA VAL A 275 -11.02 -4.88 -3.17
C VAL A 275 -12.00 -3.71 -3.33
N GLN A 276 -11.48 -2.48 -3.39
CA GLN A 276 -12.28 -1.27 -3.60
C GLN A 276 -12.97 -1.28 -4.97
N THR A 277 -12.30 -1.75 -6.01
CA THR A 277 -12.86 -1.82 -7.38
C THR A 277 -13.95 -2.88 -7.46
N ARG A 278 -13.73 -4.04 -6.84
CA ARG A 278 -14.72 -5.12 -6.70
C ARG A 278 -15.97 -4.61 -5.99
N MET A 279 -15.80 -3.99 -4.83
CA MET A 279 -16.91 -3.53 -4.01
C MET A 279 -17.68 -2.39 -4.68
N ARG A 280 -16.99 -1.40 -5.27
CA ARG A 280 -17.66 -0.30 -5.99
C ARG A 280 -18.37 -0.77 -7.25
N SER A 281 -17.86 -1.79 -7.95
CA SER A 281 -18.56 -2.41 -9.09
C SER A 281 -19.86 -3.08 -8.63
N TRP A 282 -19.82 -3.76 -7.49
CA TRP A 282 -20.99 -4.39 -6.90
C TRP A 282 -22.02 -3.37 -6.41
N ILE A 283 -21.60 -2.30 -5.72
CA ILE A 283 -22.48 -1.21 -5.28
C ILE A 283 -23.15 -0.53 -6.48
N ASP A 284 -22.42 -0.33 -7.58
CA ASP A 284 -23.03 0.20 -8.80
C ASP A 284 -24.14 -0.71 -9.33
N ALA A 285 -23.86 -2.00 -9.46
CA ALA A 285 -24.81 -2.96 -9.99
C ALA A 285 -26.04 -3.17 -9.10
N ASN A 286 -25.88 -3.06 -7.77
CA ASN A 286 -26.91 -3.45 -6.79
C ASN A 286 -27.61 -2.26 -6.11
N CYS A 287 -27.01 -1.07 -6.09
CA CYS A 287 -27.50 0.05 -5.28
C CYS A 287 -27.72 1.32 -6.10
N SER A 288 -26.91 1.58 -7.14
CA SER A 288 -26.85 2.90 -7.79
C SER A 288 -28.13 3.36 -8.48
N HIS A 289 -29.04 2.44 -8.83
CA HIS A 289 -30.32 2.79 -9.44
C HIS A 289 -31.28 3.47 -8.46
N CYS A 290 -31.10 3.27 -7.15
CA CYS A 290 -31.82 3.97 -6.09
C CYS A 290 -30.96 5.05 -5.43
N HIS A 291 -29.71 4.72 -5.09
CA HIS A 291 -28.76 5.60 -4.41
C HIS A 291 -27.95 6.39 -5.44
N ARG A 292 -28.51 7.50 -5.92
CA ARG A 292 -27.90 8.45 -6.86
C ARG A 292 -28.61 9.81 -6.75
N PRO A 293 -28.02 10.91 -7.26
CA PRO A 293 -28.72 12.19 -7.35
C PRO A 293 -30.07 12.05 -8.08
N GLY A 294 -31.14 12.55 -7.45
CA GLY A 294 -32.51 12.45 -7.95
C GLY A 294 -33.18 11.07 -7.75
N GLY A 295 -32.45 10.06 -7.27
CA GLY A 295 -33.00 8.75 -6.92
C GLY A 295 -33.74 8.76 -5.57
N PHE A 296 -34.44 7.66 -5.28
CA PHE A 296 -35.24 7.51 -4.07
C PHE A 296 -34.42 7.10 -2.83
N GLY A 297 -33.22 6.58 -3.02
CA GLY A 297 -32.35 6.12 -1.92
C GLY A 297 -31.59 7.30 -1.30
N PRO A 298 -31.73 7.56 0.02
CA PRO A 298 -31.04 8.68 0.64
C PRO A 298 -29.52 8.43 0.79
N GLY A 299 -28.77 9.52 0.73
CA GLY A 299 -27.51 9.71 1.45
C GLY A 299 -26.20 9.30 0.80
N TYR A 300 -26.20 8.57 -0.32
CA TYR A 300 -24.96 8.38 -1.10
C TYR A 300 -25.24 8.14 -2.60
N ASP A 301 -24.21 8.30 -3.42
CA ASP A 301 -24.20 8.04 -4.86
C ASP A 301 -23.41 6.77 -5.18
N GLY A 302 -24.11 5.68 -5.44
CA GLY A 302 -23.54 4.35 -5.69
C GLY A 302 -22.92 4.15 -7.08
N ARG A 303 -22.95 5.15 -7.97
CA ARG A 303 -22.49 5.00 -9.36
C ARG A 303 -20.98 4.78 -9.43
N PHE A 304 -20.54 3.76 -10.18
CA PHE A 304 -19.12 3.36 -10.23
C PHE A 304 -18.18 4.47 -10.71
N TYR A 305 -18.66 5.27 -11.68
CA TYR A 305 -17.91 6.37 -12.27
C TYR A 305 -17.88 7.63 -11.39
N THR A 306 -18.75 7.75 -10.38
CA THR A 306 -18.67 8.87 -9.44
C THR A 306 -17.43 8.70 -8.58
N PRO A 307 -16.48 9.65 -8.57
CA PRO A 307 -15.28 9.54 -7.74
C PRO A 307 -15.66 9.27 -6.27
N LEU A 308 -14.97 8.33 -5.62
CA LEU A 308 -15.33 7.85 -4.28
C LEU A 308 -15.55 8.97 -3.24
N ARG A 309 -14.69 10.00 -3.26
CA ARG A 309 -14.81 11.20 -2.40
C ARG A 309 -16.09 12.04 -2.63
N LYS A 310 -16.75 11.86 -3.78
CA LYS A 310 -18.02 12.51 -4.14
C LYS A 310 -19.22 11.57 -3.98
N GLN A 311 -19.00 10.31 -3.59
CA GLN A 311 -20.09 9.36 -3.41
C GLN A 311 -20.85 9.59 -2.10
N ASN A 312 -20.31 10.33 -1.12
CA ASN A 312 -20.89 10.45 0.25
C ASN A 312 -21.16 9.08 0.90
N LEU A 313 -20.43 8.04 0.48
CA LEU A 313 -20.60 6.67 0.95
C LEU A 313 -19.86 6.42 2.28
N ILE A 314 -18.81 7.19 2.52
CA ILE A 314 -17.75 6.84 3.46
C ILE A 314 -17.92 7.68 4.71
N ASN A 315 -17.58 7.11 5.86
CA ASN A 315 -17.84 7.63 7.21
C ASN A 315 -19.31 7.54 7.64
N ASP A 316 -20.27 7.60 6.71
CA ASP A 316 -21.70 7.48 7.04
C ASP A 316 -22.23 6.06 6.80
N TYR A 317 -21.96 5.47 5.63
CA TYR A 317 -22.49 4.15 5.25
C TYR A 317 -21.44 3.04 5.31
N VAL A 318 -20.18 3.38 5.02
CA VAL A 318 -19.02 2.50 5.17
C VAL A 318 -18.02 3.21 6.08
N LYS A 319 -17.82 2.66 7.28
CA LYS A 319 -16.90 3.16 8.30
C LYS A 319 -15.73 2.22 8.40
N PHE A 320 -14.56 2.67 7.94
CA PHE A 320 -13.35 1.86 8.02
C PHE A 320 -13.00 1.52 9.46
N ARG A 321 -12.52 0.29 9.68
CA ARG A 321 -12.21 -0.30 10.99
C ARG A 321 -13.41 -0.36 11.96
N ASP A 322 -14.61 -0.08 11.48
CA ASP A 322 -15.84 -0.11 12.27
C ASP A 322 -16.95 -0.84 11.48
N LEU A 323 -16.88 -2.17 11.51
CA LEU A 323 -17.89 -3.01 10.86
C LEU A 323 -19.28 -2.82 11.48
N ALA A 324 -19.35 -2.64 12.80
CA ALA A 324 -20.60 -2.46 13.53
C ALA A 324 -21.29 -1.13 13.15
N GLY A 325 -20.53 -0.05 13.01
CA GLY A 325 -21.04 1.25 12.58
C GLY A 325 -21.19 1.43 11.07
N SER A 326 -20.78 0.44 10.25
CA SER A 326 -20.93 0.47 8.80
C SER A 326 -22.35 0.07 8.37
N LEU A 327 -23.24 1.05 8.21
CA LEU A 327 -24.65 0.83 7.89
C LEU A 327 -24.89 0.00 6.62
N LEU A 328 -24.05 0.16 5.58
CA LEU A 328 -24.16 -0.63 4.35
C LEU A 328 -23.99 -2.12 4.66
N TYR A 329 -22.97 -2.48 5.45
CA TYR A 329 -22.78 -3.87 5.88
C TYR A 329 -23.96 -4.37 6.73
N GLN A 330 -24.40 -3.59 7.72
CA GLN A 330 -25.49 -3.99 8.61
C GLN A 330 -26.79 -4.29 7.86
N ARG A 331 -27.12 -3.49 6.83
CA ARG A 331 -28.36 -3.65 6.05
C ARG A 331 -28.23 -4.71 4.95
N ASP A 332 -27.10 -4.75 4.24
CA ASP A 332 -26.88 -5.72 3.17
C ASP A 332 -26.53 -7.12 3.70
N ASN A 333 -26.12 -7.25 4.96
CA ASN A 333 -25.94 -8.53 5.66
C ASN A 333 -27.18 -8.94 6.51
N SER A 334 -28.34 -8.33 6.27
CA SER A 334 -29.60 -8.66 6.95
C SER A 334 -30.66 -9.19 5.99
N LEU A 335 -31.57 -10.01 6.53
CA LEU A 335 -32.80 -10.51 5.90
C LEU A 335 -34.09 -10.07 6.63
N ASN A 336 -33.98 -9.35 7.75
CA ASN A 336 -35.13 -8.81 8.48
C ASN A 336 -35.63 -7.48 7.85
N GLU A 337 -36.52 -6.76 8.52
CA GLU A 337 -37.09 -5.49 8.05
C GLU A 337 -36.04 -4.40 7.75
N PHE A 338 -34.84 -4.49 8.34
CA PHE A 338 -33.74 -3.55 8.10
C PHE A 338 -32.94 -3.85 6.83
N LYS A 339 -33.25 -4.93 6.10
CA LYS A 339 -32.48 -5.36 4.93
C LYS A 339 -32.42 -4.31 3.82
N MET A 340 -31.34 -4.36 3.04
CA MET A 340 -31.23 -3.70 1.74
C MET A 340 -30.83 -4.70 0.64
N PRO A 341 -31.40 -4.59 -0.57
CA PRO A 341 -32.64 -3.84 -0.86
C PRO A 341 -33.85 -4.40 -0.08
N PRO A 342 -34.91 -3.59 0.13
CA PRO A 342 -36.10 -4.03 0.86
C PRO A 342 -36.95 -5.02 0.04
N VAL A 343 -36.77 -5.06 -1.28
CA VAL A 343 -37.51 -5.89 -2.22
C VAL A 343 -36.63 -7.00 -2.81
N ALA A 344 -37.24 -8.16 -3.08
CA ALA A 344 -36.64 -9.26 -3.82
C ALA A 344 -35.23 -9.69 -3.34
N LYS A 345 -35.01 -9.66 -2.02
CA LYS A 345 -33.81 -10.19 -1.35
C LYS A 345 -34.23 -11.16 -0.26
N ASN A 346 -33.88 -12.42 -0.44
CA ASN A 346 -34.14 -13.51 0.49
C ASN A 346 -32.87 -14.28 0.88
N VAL A 347 -31.75 -14.01 0.21
CA VAL A 347 -30.45 -14.63 0.51
C VAL A 347 -29.37 -13.55 0.58
N ILE A 348 -28.50 -13.67 1.57
CA ILE A 348 -27.32 -12.80 1.71
C ILE A 348 -26.33 -13.15 0.59
N HIS A 349 -25.77 -12.11 -0.04
CA HIS A 349 -24.68 -12.30 -0.98
C HIS A 349 -23.35 -12.43 -0.23
N GLU A 350 -23.07 -13.63 0.28
CA GLU A 350 -21.92 -13.90 1.17
C GLU A 350 -20.60 -13.38 0.60
N THR A 351 -20.30 -13.65 -0.67
CA THR A 351 -19.07 -13.18 -1.32
C THR A 351 -18.96 -11.65 -1.33
N ALA A 352 -20.07 -10.93 -1.49
CA ALA A 352 -20.07 -9.48 -1.47
C ALA A 352 -19.91 -8.94 -0.05
N MET A 353 -20.56 -9.56 0.94
CA MET A 353 -20.43 -9.17 2.35
C MET A 353 -19.02 -9.43 2.88
N GLU A 354 -18.38 -10.52 2.44
CA GLU A 354 -16.99 -10.80 2.73
C GLU A 354 -16.04 -9.75 2.11
N THR A 355 -16.29 -9.40 0.85
CA THR A 355 -15.52 -8.34 0.16
C THR A 355 -15.69 -6.98 0.85
N LEU A 356 -16.90 -6.68 1.32
CA LEU A 356 -17.20 -5.46 2.06
C LEU A 356 -16.51 -5.45 3.43
N ARG A 357 -16.55 -6.56 4.15
CA ARG A 357 -15.85 -6.74 5.44
C ARG A 357 -14.35 -6.55 5.28
N GLN A 358 -13.75 -7.14 4.24
CA GLN A 358 -12.35 -6.93 3.89
C GLN A 358 -12.07 -5.45 3.60
N TRP A 359 -12.91 -4.81 2.77
CA TRP A 359 -12.73 -3.39 2.44
C TRP A 359 -12.80 -2.49 3.68
N ILE A 360 -13.74 -2.77 4.60
CA ILE A 360 -13.87 -2.06 5.87
C ILE A 360 -12.65 -2.27 6.77
N ALA A 361 -12.13 -3.48 6.87
CA ALA A 361 -11.09 -3.84 7.83
C ALA A 361 -9.70 -3.27 7.49
N SER A 362 -9.37 -3.11 6.20
CA SER A 362 -7.99 -2.86 5.76
C SER A 362 -7.87 -1.62 4.86
N PRO A 363 -8.06 -0.39 5.40
CA PRO A 363 -7.79 0.81 4.62
C PRO A 363 -6.28 0.93 4.35
N PHE A 364 -5.91 1.11 3.08
CA PHE A 364 -4.54 1.42 2.70
C PHE A 364 -4.30 2.93 2.83
N GLU A 365 -3.33 3.32 3.64
CA GLU A 365 -3.17 4.68 4.14
C GLU A 365 -1.70 5.12 4.10
N VAL A 366 -1.51 6.43 3.94
CA VAL A 366 -0.23 7.10 4.21
C VAL A 366 -0.10 7.23 5.72
N LEU A 367 0.92 6.61 6.30
CA LEU A 367 1.23 6.70 7.73
C LEU A 367 1.99 7.98 8.08
N SER A 368 2.94 8.36 7.23
CA SER A 368 3.74 9.57 7.45
C SER A 368 4.33 10.11 6.15
N VAL A 369 4.60 11.42 6.16
CA VAL A 369 5.37 12.12 5.14
C VAL A 369 6.43 12.94 5.85
N TYR A 370 7.69 12.73 5.50
CA TYR A 370 8.84 13.39 6.13
C TYR A 370 9.96 13.60 5.13
N LEU A 371 10.85 14.55 5.41
CA LEU A 371 12.04 14.80 4.60
C LEU A 371 13.00 13.61 4.70
N HIS A 372 13.63 13.26 3.58
CA HIS A 372 14.54 12.14 3.48
C HIS A 372 15.89 12.66 3.02
N GLN A 373 16.91 12.66 3.89
CA GLN A 373 18.28 13.13 3.59
C GLN A 373 18.43 14.66 3.41
N ASP A 374 17.54 15.33 2.67
CA ASP A 374 17.66 16.77 2.34
C ASP A 374 16.30 17.46 2.07
N ALA A 375 16.34 18.72 1.64
CA ALA A 375 15.16 19.55 1.30
C ALA A 375 14.47 19.18 -0.03
N ASN A 376 15.05 18.27 -0.81
CA ASN A 376 14.61 17.87 -2.14
C ASN A 376 14.02 16.46 -2.18
N HIS A 377 14.01 15.72 -1.07
CA HIS A 377 13.51 14.36 -1.04
C HIS A 377 12.50 14.18 0.09
N LEU A 378 11.32 13.64 -0.25
CA LEU A 378 10.26 13.31 0.70
C LEU A 378 10.04 11.80 0.73
N ALA A 379 10.16 11.20 1.91
CA ALA A 379 9.70 9.86 2.16
C ALA A 379 8.19 9.86 2.45
N VAL A 380 7.46 9.02 1.74
CA VAL A 380 6.03 8.74 1.93
C VAL A 380 5.90 7.29 2.35
N ARG A 381 5.56 7.07 3.63
CA ARG A 381 5.43 5.74 4.21
C ARG A 381 3.97 5.34 4.30
N PHE A 382 3.67 4.09 3.96
CA PHE A 382 2.33 3.52 3.96
C PHE A 382 2.19 2.43 5.03
N ASN A 383 0.95 2.04 5.35
CA ASN A 383 0.67 0.99 6.33
C ASN A 383 0.75 -0.44 5.75
N SER A 384 1.15 -0.59 4.49
CA SER A 384 1.31 -1.86 3.78
C SER A 384 2.40 -1.74 2.73
N ARG A 385 2.90 -2.89 2.23
CA ARG A 385 3.86 -2.93 1.11
C ARG A 385 3.20 -2.35 -0.13
N VAL A 386 3.90 -1.45 -0.81
CA VAL A 386 3.35 -0.70 -1.92
C VAL A 386 3.67 -1.40 -3.25
N ASP A 387 2.69 -1.47 -4.14
CA ASP A 387 2.91 -1.86 -5.53
C ASP A 387 3.80 -0.82 -6.24
N PRO A 388 5.03 -1.18 -6.67
CA PRO A 388 5.97 -0.21 -7.23
C PRO A 388 5.46 0.47 -8.50
N PHE A 389 4.66 -0.25 -9.31
CA PHE A 389 4.18 0.26 -10.59
C PHE A 389 3.21 1.44 -10.39
N THR A 390 2.21 1.29 -9.53
CA THR A 390 1.25 2.35 -9.22
C THR A 390 1.86 3.45 -8.36
N ALA A 391 2.81 3.11 -7.49
CA ALA A 391 3.46 4.06 -6.59
C ALA A 391 4.49 4.98 -7.26
N THR A 392 5.02 4.61 -8.42
CA THR A 392 5.98 5.45 -9.16
C THR A 392 5.32 6.33 -10.22
N GLN A 393 3.99 6.30 -10.34
CA GLN A 393 3.25 7.18 -11.24
C GLN A 393 3.13 8.59 -10.68
N ALA A 394 3.76 9.58 -11.31
CA ALA A 394 3.70 10.98 -10.88
C ALA A 394 2.26 11.52 -10.75
N ALA A 395 1.35 11.08 -11.63
CA ALA A 395 -0.06 11.48 -11.63
C ALA A 395 -0.85 11.07 -10.35
N ASN A 396 -0.25 10.24 -9.49
CA ASN A 396 -0.83 9.79 -8.24
C ASN A 396 -0.53 10.71 -7.04
N TYR A 397 0.33 11.71 -7.24
CA TYR A 397 0.79 12.62 -6.18
C TYR A 397 0.58 14.08 -6.59
N SER A 398 0.32 14.93 -5.60
CA SER A 398 0.44 16.38 -5.75
C SER A 398 0.83 16.98 -4.42
N ILE A 399 1.68 18.01 -4.44
CA ILE A 399 2.11 18.74 -3.25
C ILE A 399 1.62 20.18 -3.34
N SER A 400 1.16 20.76 -2.22
CA SER A 400 0.75 22.16 -2.15
C SER A 400 1.95 23.11 -2.07
N GLY A 401 1.71 24.42 -1.91
CA GLY A 401 2.78 25.38 -1.60
C GLY A 401 3.72 25.72 -2.76
N GLY A 402 3.38 25.36 -3.99
CA GLY A 402 4.18 25.66 -5.18
C GLY A 402 5.32 24.67 -5.44
N ALA A 403 5.49 23.65 -4.59
CA ALA A 403 6.47 22.61 -4.83
C ALA A 403 6.05 21.70 -6.01
N SER A 404 7.03 21.13 -6.70
CA SER A 404 6.84 20.21 -7.82
C SER A 404 7.54 18.89 -7.53
N ILE A 405 7.01 17.78 -8.09
CA ILE A 405 7.62 16.45 -7.99
C ILE A 405 8.39 16.20 -9.28
N THR A 406 9.69 15.94 -9.17
CA THR A 406 10.60 15.76 -10.31
C THR A 406 10.80 14.29 -10.67
N SER A 407 10.87 13.40 -9.67
CA SER A 407 10.93 11.96 -9.87
C SER A 407 10.39 11.20 -8.67
N ILE A 408 10.07 9.92 -8.87
CA ILE A 408 9.56 9.04 -7.81
C ILE A 408 10.31 7.71 -7.88
N SER A 409 10.79 7.23 -6.73
CA SER A 409 11.50 5.97 -6.63
C SER A 409 11.07 5.16 -5.41
N THR A 410 11.24 3.85 -5.47
CA THR A 410 11.08 2.98 -4.31
C THR A 410 12.20 3.21 -3.30
N ALA A 411 11.89 3.17 -2.01
CA ALA A 411 12.92 3.13 -0.96
C ALA A 411 13.43 1.69 -0.75
N SER A 412 14.45 1.52 0.09
CA SER A 412 14.89 0.19 0.56
C SER A 412 13.80 -0.54 1.34
N ARG A 413 12.88 0.19 1.97
CA ARG A 413 11.70 -0.37 2.63
C ARG A 413 10.54 -0.49 1.63
N PRO A 414 9.91 -1.67 1.51
CA PRO A 414 8.85 -1.92 0.52
C PRO A 414 7.52 -1.20 0.84
N ASP A 415 7.40 -0.56 1.99
CA ASP A 415 6.24 0.26 2.41
C ASP A 415 6.48 1.76 2.20
N THR A 416 7.61 2.17 1.60
CA THR A 416 8.04 3.56 1.53
C THR A 416 8.45 3.96 0.11
N ILE A 417 8.00 5.16 -0.30
CA ILE A 417 8.31 5.77 -1.59
C ILE A 417 9.05 7.09 -1.36
N ILE A 418 10.06 7.36 -2.18
CA ILE A 418 10.79 8.63 -2.17
C ILE A 418 10.29 9.49 -3.34
N LEU A 419 9.81 10.69 -3.04
CA LEU A 419 9.50 11.72 -4.01
C LEU A 419 10.68 12.70 -4.04
N ALA A 420 11.34 12.81 -5.19
CA ALA A 420 12.21 13.96 -5.45
C ALA A 420 11.31 15.16 -5.77
N VAL A 421 11.57 16.28 -5.11
CA VAL A 421 10.79 17.51 -5.20
C VAL A 421 11.68 18.71 -5.46
N SER A 422 11.09 19.78 -6.02
CA SER A 422 11.72 21.09 -5.98
C SER A 422 12.04 21.47 -4.53
N GLU A 423 13.11 22.22 -4.33
CA GLU A 423 13.58 22.65 -3.02
C GLU A 423 12.42 23.24 -2.20
N LEU A 424 12.15 22.62 -1.06
CA LEU A 424 11.09 23.07 -0.17
C LEU A 424 11.58 24.28 0.63
N VAL A 425 10.67 25.16 1.01
CA VAL A 425 10.99 26.34 1.84
C VAL A 425 10.91 25.98 3.33
N GLN A 426 11.94 26.38 4.08
CA GLN A 426 12.08 26.05 5.50
C GLN A 426 10.90 26.59 6.33
N HIS A 427 10.43 25.78 7.28
CA HIS A 427 9.28 26.03 8.15
C HIS A 427 7.93 26.23 7.42
N GLN A 428 7.89 26.15 6.10
CA GLN A 428 6.64 26.21 5.37
C GLN A 428 5.87 24.90 5.54
N ARG A 429 4.56 25.03 5.76
CA ARG A 429 3.65 23.88 5.80
C ARG A 429 3.24 23.49 4.39
N TYR A 430 3.42 22.22 4.08
CA TYR A 430 3.00 21.57 2.84
C TYR A 430 1.91 20.55 3.14
N THR A 431 1.16 20.19 2.10
CA THR A 431 0.21 19.08 2.12
C THR A 431 0.47 18.20 0.92
N LEU A 432 0.90 16.97 1.17
CA LEU A 432 0.95 15.94 0.15
C LEU A 432 -0.46 15.38 -0.03
N THR A 433 -0.90 15.25 -1.27
CA THR A 433 -2.13 14.53 -1.64
C THR A 433 -1.76 13.31 -2.46
N VAL A 434 -2.28 12.15 -2.06
CA VAL A 434 -1.97 10.84 -2.65
C VAL A 434 -3.26 10.18 -3.19
N ASN A 435 -3.16 9.48 -4.33
CA ASN A 435 -4.28 8.83 -5.01
C ASN A 435 -3.86 7.54 -5.72
N ARG A 436 -4.77 6.58 -5.89
CA ARG A 436 -4.66 5.42 -6.82
C ARG A 436 -3.46 4.47 -6.62
N ILE A 437 -2.69 4.61 -5.55
CA ILE A 437 -1.62 3.68 -5.20
C ILE A 437 -2.24 2.39 -4.68
N LEU A 438 -1.70 1.25 -5.10
CA LEU A 438 -2.08 -0.07 -4.62
C LEU A 438 -1.07 -0.61 -3.62
N ASP A 439 -1.53 -1.46 -2.70
CA ASP A 439 -0.64 -2.34 -1.96
C ASP A 439 -0.36 -3.65 -2.72
N THR A 440 0.56 -4.47 -2.24
CA THR A 440 0.92 -5.75 -2.88
C THR A 440 0.08 -6.93 -2.39
N ALA A 441 -1.06 -6.71 -1.73
CA ALA A 441 -1.91 -7.81 -1.29
C ALA A 441 -2.56 -8.51 -2.51
N GLN A 442 -2.86 -9.81 -2.39
CA GLN A 442 -3.47 -10.59 -3.48
C GLN A 442 -4.77 -9.95 -4.01
N SER A 443 -5.58 -9.40 -3.11
CA SER A 443 -6.69 -8.51 -3.45
C SER A 443 -6.32 -7.09 -3.04
N ALA A 444 -5.48 -6.46 -3.86
CA ALA A 444 -4.84 -5.19 -3.53
C ALA A 444 -5.81 -4.15 -2.95
N ASN A 445 -5.38 -3.46 -1.90
CA ASN A 445 -6.06 -2.30 -1.35
C ASN A 445 -5.59 -1.05 -2.10
N THR A 446 -6.48 -0.07 -2.28
CA THR A 446 -6.14 1.20 -2.92
C THR A 446 -6.10 2.31 -1.88
N VAL A 447 -5.09 3.18 -1.96
CA VAL A 447 -4.95 4.32 -1.06
C VAL A 447 -6.14 5.25 -1.22
N TRP A 448 -6.55 5.89 -0.12
CA TRP A 448 -7.70 6.78 -0.16
C TRP A 448 -7.54 7.85 -1.25
N PRO A 449 -8.53 8.01 -2.17
CA PRO A 449 -8.46 9.07 -3.16
C PRO A 449 -8.46 10.44 -2.49
N GLY A 450 -7.34 11.14 -2.59
CA GLY A 450 -7.14 12.43 -1.97
C GLY A 450 -6.67 12.32 -0.53
N SER A 451 -6.02 11.22 -0.14
CA SER A 451 -5.28 11.10 1.12
C SER A 451 -4.38 12.33 1.29
N ARG A 452 -4.68 13.18 2.27
CA ARG A 452 -3.89 14.37 2.57
C ARG A 452 -3.03 14.13 3.80
N HIS A 453 -1.74 14.39 3.69
CA HIS A 453 -0.84 14.40 4.82
C HIS A 453 -0.12 15.75 4.85
N SER A 454 -0.31 16.49 5.95
CA SER A 454 0.40 17.75 6.14
C SER A 454 1.74 17.49 6.79
N PHE A 455 2.77 18.23 6.36
CA PHE A 455 4.09 18.20 6.97
C PHE A 455 4.66 19.62 6.93
N VAL A 456 5.59 19.91 7.83
CA VAL A 456 6.37 21.14 7.79
C VAL A 456 7.72 20.77 7.20
N ALA A 457 8.17 21.53 6.20
CA ALA A 457 9.51 21.34 5.67
C ALA A 457 10.51 21.92 6.67
N ASP A 458 10.90 21.08 7.61
CA ASP A 458 11.87 21.40 8.64
C ASP A 458 13.15 20.65 8.31
N PHE A 459 13.99 21.29 7.49
CA PHE A 459 15.32 20.81 7.18
C PHE A 459 16.31 21.67 7.95
N PRO A 460 17.25 21.04 8.66
CA PRO A 460 18.30 21.78 9.32
C PRO A 460 19.21 22.42 8.25
N ALA A 461 19.71 23.62 8.50
CA ALA A 461 20.52 24.35 7.52
C ALA A 461 21.82 23.60 7.22
N GLU A 462 22.17 23.47 5.94
CA GLU A 462 23.43 22.88 5.46
C GLU A 462 24.63 23.45 6.23
N PRO A 463 25.45 22.62 6.90
CA PRO A 463 26.58 23.10 7.68
C PRO A 463 27.68 23.65 6.76
N THR A 464 27.96 24.94 6.90
CA THR A 464 28.94 25.69 6.10
C THR A 464 30.39 25.47 6.53
N SER A 465 30.64 24.65 7.56
CA SER A 465 31.99 24.31 8.05
C SER A 465 32.11 22.82 8.43
N GLY A 466 33.33 22.27 8.34
CA GLY A 466 33.61 20.91 8.80
C GLY A 466 33.47 20.74 10.32
N ARG A 467 32.77 19.70 10.76
CA ARG A 467 32.45 19.40 12.18
C ARG A 467 32.83 17.96 12.55
N LEU A 468 32.92 17.65 13.84
CA LEU A 468 32.97 16.26 14.32
C LEU A 468 31.53 15.74 14.44
N ALA A 469 31.22 14.61 13.78
CA ALA A 469 29.84 14.12 13.66
C ALA A 469 29.55 12.82 14.44
N ASN A 470 30.56 11.96 14.66
CA ASN A 470 30.37 10.66 15.31
C ASN A 470 31.55 10.31 16.22
N ILE A 471 31.24 9.56 17.29
CA ILE A 471 32.20 9.05 18.28
C ILE A 471 32.01 7.54 18.41
N SER A 472 33.12 6.81 18.48
CA SER A 472 33.11 5.42 18.91
C SER A 472 34.26 5.13 19.87
N THR A 473 34.08 4.23 20.84
CA THR A 473 35.20 3.73 21.63
C THR A 473 35.07 2.26 21.92
N ARG A 474 36.16 1.52 21.70
CA ARG A 474 36.25 0.09 21.96
C ARG A 474 37.30 -0.18 23.04
N VAL A 475 36.91 -0.89 24.10
CA VAL A 475 37.81 -1.35 25.18
C VAL A 475 37.21 -2.57 25.90
N GLN A 476 37.98 -3.24 26.76
CA GLN A 476 37.42 -4.22 27.68
C GLN A 476 36.60 -3.54 28.79
N VAL A 477 35.41 -4.08 29.04
CA VAL A 477 34.41 -3.58 29.99
C VAL A 477 34.06 -4.70 30.98
N SER A 478 33.90 -4.34 32.26
CA SER A 478 33.35 -5.20 33.33
C SER A 478 32.63 -4.37 34.40
N GLY A 479 32.31 -4.96 35.55
CA GLY A 479 31.80 -4.24 36.72
C GLY A 479 32.84 -3.36 37.44
N GLY A 480 32.36 -2.51 38.35
CA GLY A 480 33.19 -1.63 39.18
C GLY A 480 33.75 -0.42 38.43
N GLU A 481 35.04 -0.11 38.64
CA GLU A 481 35.74 1.02 37.99
C GLU A 481 36.12 0.74 36.52
N ARG A 482 35.93 -0.50 36.04
CA ARG A 482 36.31 -0.98 34.69
C ARG A 482 35.18 -0.85 33.67
N VAL A 483 34.52 0.30 33.67
CA VAL A 483 33.44 0.63 32.73
C VAL A 483 33.95 1.47 31.57
N LEU A 484 33.26 1.43 30.44
CA LEU A 484 33.54 2.34 29.32
C LEU A 484 32.68 3.59 29.50
N ILE A 485 33.33 4.75 29.57
CA ILE A 485 32.65 6.04 29.72
C ILE A 485 32.94 6.88 28.49
N ALA A 486 31.89 7.39 27.85
CA ALA A 486 31.98 8.41 26.81
C ALA A 486 31.37 9.73 27.33
N GLY A 487 32.21 10.76 27.45
CA GLY A 487 31.79 12.13 27.67
C GLY A 487 31.57 12.84 26.34
N PHE A 488 30.46 13.57 26.22
CA PHE A 488 30.18 14.36 25.02
C PHE A 488 29.49 15.69 25.36
N ILE A 489 29.76 16.71 24.55
CA ILE A 489 29.15 18.04 24.68
C ILE A 489 28.28 18.29 23.47
N THR A 490 27.02 18.64 23.70
CA THR A 490 26.13 19.13 22.65
C THR A 490 26.20 20.65 22.60
N ARG A 491 26.31 21.23 21.41
CA ARG A 491 26.14 22.67 21.16
C ARG A 491 25.22 22.88 19.96
N GLY A 492 24.35 23.89 20.02
CA GLY A 492 23.47 24.27 18.91
C GLY A 492 22.06 24.65 19.37
N GLY A 493 21.04 24.19 18.64
CA GLY A 493 19.62 24.43 18.93
C GLY A 493 19.18 24.06 20.36
N PRO A 494 17.93 24.38 20.75
CA PRO A 494 17.46 24.21 22.13
C PRO A 494 17.50 22.76 22.63
N THR A 495 17.32 21.79 21.73
CA THR A 495 17.48 20.36 21.99
C THR A 495 18.15 19.66 20.81
N LYS A 496 18.88 18.58 21.06
CA LYS A 496 19.49 17.70 20.08
C LYS A 496 18.98 16.27 20.17
N ARG A 497 18.66 15.66 19.05
CA ARG A 497 18.35 14.23 18.94
C ARG A 497 19.66 13.46 18.81
N VAL A 498 19.90 12.57 19.76
CA VAL A 498 21.11 11.73 19.80
C VAL A 498 20.73 10.27 19.93
N MET A 499 21.57 9.40 19.37
CA MET A 499 21.50 7.96 19.58
C MET A 499 22.81 7.47 20.19
N LEU A 500 22.70 6.80 21.33
CA LEU A 500 23.81 6.11 21.98
C LEU A 500 23.64 4.61 21.77
N ARG A 501 24.71 3.92 21.41
CA ARG A 501 24.71 2.49 21.12
C ARG A 501 25.80 1.77 21.89
N GLY A 502 25.41 0.74 22.62
CA GLY A 502 26.26 -0.13 23.43
C GLY A 502 26.31 -1.51 22.81
N LEU A 503 27.39 -1.80 22.08
CA LEU A 503 27.55 -3.06 21.37
C LEU A 503 28.43 -4.03 22.14
N GLY A 504 28.07 -5.31 22.00
CA GLY A 504 28.78 -6.44 22.58
C GLY A 504 28.65 -7.64 21.64
N PRO A 505 27.51 -8.37 21.63
CA PRO A 505 27.30 -9.52 20.75
C PRO A 505 27.50 -9.24 19.25
N SER A 506 27.12 -8.05 18.73
CA SER A 506 27.32 -7.70 17.31
C SER A 506 28.79 -7.63 16.92
N LEU A 507 29.70 -7.40 17.88
CA LEU A 507 31.14 -7.34 17.62
C LEU A 507 31.71 -8.70 17.22
N ALA A 508 31.11 -9.81 17.67
CA ALA A 508 31.55 -11.16 17.33
C ALA A 508 31.42 -11.43 15.82
N ARG A 509 30.38 -10.87 15.18
CA ARG A 509 30.17 -10.93 13.73
C ARG A 509 31.24 -10.13 12.96
N SER A 510 31.89 -9.18 13.61
CA SER A 510 33.01 -8.40 13.08
C SER A 510 34.38 -9.05 13.39
N GLY A 511 34.40 -10.32 13.81
CA GLY A 511 35.62 -11.08 14.09
C GLY A 511 36.27 -10.79 15.44
N ILE A 512 35.61 -10.05 16.34
CA ILE A 512 36.14 -9.70 17.65
C ILE A 512 35.79 -10.81 18.64
N ALA A 513 36.79 -11.43 19.29
CA ALA A 513 36.58 -12.47 20.30
C ALA A 513 36.42 -11.89 21.71
N GLY A 514 35.76 -12.64 22.61
CA GLY A 514 35.61 -12.26 24.03
C GLY A 514 34.77 -11.01 24.24
N VAL A 515 33.66 -10.89 23.50
CA VAL A 515 32.77 -9.73 23.53
C VAL A 515 31.94 -9.65 24.80
N LEU A 516 31.51 -8.44 25.15
CA LEU A 516 30.58 -8.21 26.24
C LEU A 516 29.23 -8.87 25.90
N VAL A 517 28.76 -9.80 26.73
CA VAL A 517 27.57 -10.61 26.41
C VAL A 517 26.27 -9.83 26.56
N ASN A 518 26.16 -8.99 27.59
CA ASN A 518 24.97 -8.17 27.85
C ASN A 518 25.39 -6.74 28.23
N PRO A 519 25.58 -5.85 27.24
CA PRO A 519 25.89 -4.44 27.45
C PRO A 519 24.70 -3.63 28.00
N LYS A 520 24.86 -3.01 29.18
CA LYS A 520 23.93 -2.01 29.72
C LYS A 520 24.46 -0.59 29.51
N LEU A 521 23.64 0.30 28.97
CA LEU A 521 23.88 1.74 28.83
C LEU A 521 23.14 2.57 29.87
N GLU A 522 23.83 3.58 30.37
CA GLU A 522 23.29 4.62 31.25
C GLU A 522 23.72 5.99 30.73
N LEU A 523 22.83 6.98 30.76
CA LEU A 523 23.10 8.35 30.31
C LEU A 523 22.81 9.34 31.43
N TYR A 524 23.77 10.21 31.74
CA TYR A 524 23.71 11.20 32.81
C TYR A 524 23.90 12.63 32.30
N ASP A 525 23.26 13.59 32.97
CA ASP A 525 23.52 15.02 32.77
C ASP A 525 24.76 15.51 33.54
N SER A 526 25.08 16.80 33.42
CA SER A 526 26.22 17.44 34.09
C SER A 526 26.11 17.50 35.62
N THR A 527 24.92 17.29 36.19
CA THR A 527 24.70 17.22 37.65
C THR A 527 24.92 15.81 38.20
N GLY A 528 25.12 14.81 37.32
CA GLY A 528 25.20 13.40 37.68
C GLY A 528 23.83 12.73 37.78
N SER A 529 22.75 13.38 37.32
CA SER A 529 21.39 12.83 37.35
C SER A 529 21.17 11.90 36.15
N LEU A 530 20.55 10.73 36.38
CA LEU A 530 20.25 9.75 35.32
C LEU A 530 19.12 10.26 34.42
N ILE A 531 19.38 10.31 33.12
CA ILE A 531 18.42 10.71 32.07
C ILE A 531 17.70 9.49 31.51
N ALA A 532 18.45 8.44 31.17
CA ALA A 532 17.93 7.23 30.55
C ALA A 532 18.90 6.06 30.75
N GLU A 533 18.37 4.84 30.72
CA GLU A 533 19.15 3.60 30.69
C GLU A 533 18.48 2.57 29.76
N ASN A 534 19.26 1.64 29.23
CA ASN A 534 18.76 0.52 28.43
C ASN A 534 19.80 -0.62 28.42
N ASP A 535 19.34 -1.86 28.43
CA ASP A 535 20.14 -3.09 28.25
C ASP A 535 19.70 -3.90 27.03
N ASP A 536 18.40 -3.91 26.69
CA ASP A 536 17.86 -4.58 25.49
C ASP A 536 17.12 -3.58 24.56
N TRP A 537 17.70 -3.25 23.41
CA TRP A 537 17.14 -2.23 22.52
C TRP A 537 15.83 -2.67 21.86
N GLU A 538 15.60 -3.97 21.69
CA GLU A 538 14.35 -4.47 21.12
C GLU A 538 13.16 -4.29 22.06
N GLN A 539 13.41 -4.07 23.35
CA GLN A 539 12.36 -3.81 24.34
C GLN A 539 12.04 -2.31 24.48
N ASN A 540 12.76 -1.43 23.76
CA ASN A 540 12.51 0.00 23.81
C ASN A 540 11.11 0.35 23.26
N THR A 541 10.43 1.26 23.94
CA THR A 541 9.14 1.81 23.48
C THR A 541 9.28 2.53 22.13
N ASN A 542 10.46 3.09 21.85
CA ASN A 542 10.83 3.69 20.56
C ASN A 542 11.68 2.76 19.67
N ARG A 543 11.60 1.42 19.83
CA ARG A 543 12.31 0.43 18.99
C ARG A 543 12.18 0.71 17.50
N GLN A 544 10.98 1.07 17.03
CA GLN A 544 10.76 1.34 15.61
C GLN A 544 11.54 2.58 15.15
N GLU A 545 11.62 3.62 15.98
CA GLU A 545 12.38 4.83 15.69
C GLU A 545 13.90 4.54 15.66
N ILE A 546 14.37 3.68 16.56
CA ILE A 546 15.76 3.17 16.57
C ILE A 546 16.05 2.38 15.28
N ALA A 547 15.15 1.49 14.86
CA ALA A 547 15.28 0.75 13.61
C ALA A 547 15.26 1.67 12.38
N ASP A 548 14.47 2.75 12.43
CA ASP A 548 14.32 3.72 11.34
C ASP A 548 15.56 4.60 11.14
N THR A 549 16.49 4.64 12.11
CA THR A 549 17.81 5.29 11.93
C THR A 549 18.72 4.58 10.94
N GLY A 550 18.46 3.30 10.63
CA GLY A 550 19.33 2.46 9.80
C GLY A 550 20.61 1.98 10.48
N ILE A 551 20.85 2.34 11.75
CA ILE A 551 22.04 1.97 12.54
C ILE A 551 21.67 1.24 13.84
N ALA A 552 20.53 0.57 13.89
CA ALA A 552 20.18 -0.29 15.02
C ALA A 552 21.20 -1.44 15.19
N PRO A 553 21.48 -1.88 16.44
CA PRO A 553 22.29 -3.07 16.69
C PRO A 553 21.70 -4.32 16.05
N SER A 554 22.54 -5.31 15.78
CA SER A 554 22.13 -6.54 15.10
C SER A 554 21.80 -7.70 16.05
N SER A 555 22.06 -7.52 17.35
CA SER A 555 21.67 -8.43 18.44
C SER A 555 20.60 -7.79 19.29
N ALA A 556 19.66 -8.58 19.83
CA ALA A 556 18.57 -8.06 20.65
C ALA A 556 19.04 -7.62 22.05
N GLU A 557 20.12 -8.24 22.52
CA GLU A 557 20.76 -8.08 23.84
C GLU A 557 21.68 -6.85 23.91
N GLU A 558 21.62 -5.97 22.92
CA GLU A 558 22.44 -4.76 22.85
C GLU A 558 21.66 -3.54 23.29
N SER A 559 22.34 -2.56 23.86
CA SER A 559 21.69 -1.39 24.41
C SER A 559 21.66 -0.20 23.44
N VAL A 560 20.53 0.50 23.42
CA VAL A 560 20.36 1.76 22.70
C VAL A 560 19.58 2.75 23.54
N ILE A 561 20.08 3.99 23.61
CA ILE A 561 19.32 5.15 24.10
C ILE A 561 19.15 6.11 22.92
N LEU A 562 17.91 6.29 22.48
CA LEU A 562 17.53 7.31 21.49
C LEU A 562 16.68 8.37 22.19
N CYS A 563 17.18 9.60 22.30
CA CYS A 563 16.50 10.67 23.03
C CYS A 563 16.81 12.06 22.49
N LYS A 564 16.06 13.07 22.96
CA LYS A 564 16.35 14.48 22.75
C LYS A 564 16.98 15.07 24.01
N LEU A 565 18.18 15.64 23.90
CA LEU A 565 18.92 16.25 24.98
C LEU A 565 18.90 17.77 24.88
N PRO A 566 18.74 18.51 26.00
CA PRO A 566 19.02 19.94 26.03
C PRO A 566 20.42 20.25 25.47
N SER A 567 20.59 21.37 24.78
CA SER A 567 21.91 21.74 24.24
C SER A 567 22.25 23.20 24.48
N GLY A 568 21.62 24.12 23.73
CA GLY A 568 21.89 25.55 23.85
C GLY A 568 23.36 25.89 23.58
N LYS A 569 23.97 26.76 24.41
CA LYS A 569 25.36 27.22 24.19
C LYS A 569 26.41 26.12 24.39
N ALA A 570 26.18 25.20 25.32
CA ALA A 570 26.92 23.97 25.56
C ALA A 570 26.26 23.19 26.71
N ALA A 571 25.97 21.91 26.52
CA ALA A 571 25.54 21.00 27.59
C ALA A 571 26.36 19.71 27.57
N SER A 572 26.86 19.30 28.73
CA SER A 572 27.73 18.13 28.88
C SER A 572 26.95 16.92 29.37
N TYR A 573 27.24 15.77 28.78
CA TYR A 573 26.60 14.49 29.08
C TYR A 573 27.64 13.39 29.26
N THR A 574 27.31 12.42 30.10
CA THR A 574 28.15 11.24 30.37
C THR A 574 27.36 9.99 30.06
N ALA A 575 27.84 9.20 29.10
CA ALA A 575 27.31 7.88 28.80
C ALA A 575 28.22 6.80 29.38
N ILE A 576 27.63 5.80 30.00
CA ILE A 576 28.37 4.71 30.64
C ILE A 576 27.87 3.37 30.13
N LEU A 577 28.78 2.61 29.53
CA LEU A 577 28.57 1.23 29.10
C LEU A 577 29.18 0.27 30.13
N ARG A 578 28.38 -0.65 30.63
CA ARG A 578 28.77 -1.63 31.65
C ARG A 578 28.30 -3.04 31.28
N SER A 579 28.86 -4.03 31.97
CA SER A 579 28.36 -5.41 31.94
C SER A 579 27.13 -5.57 32.84
N ASN A 580 26.01 -6.03 32.31
CA ASN A 580 24.81 -6.37 33.09
C ASN A 580 24.95 -7.74 33.81
N SER A 581 25.88 -8.59 33.36
CA SER A 581 26.12 -9.95 33.89
C SER A 581 27.35 -10.07 34.80
N ALA A 582 28.04 -8.96 35.09
CA ALA A 582 29.33 -8.90 35.81
C ALA A 582 30.52 -9.59 35.12
N GLU A 583 30.35 -10.14 33.92
CA GLU A 583 31.41 -10.76 33.12
C GLU A 583 32.27 -9.70 32.39
N LEU A 584 33.56 -10.03 32.21
CA LEU A 584 34.52 -9.24 31.41
C LEU A 584 34.29 -9.50 29.92
N GLY A 585 34.20 -8.43 29.12
CA GLY A 585 34.15 -8.56 27.66
C GLY A 585 34.46 -7.28 26.91
N VAL A 586 34.75 -7.37 25.62
CA VAL A 586 34.96 -6.21 24.74
C VAL A 586 33.62 -5.54 24.46
N GLY A 587 33.48 -4.27 24.83
CA GLY A 587 32.33 -3.43 24.54
C GLY A 587 32.68 -2.28 23.60
N LEU A 588 31.72 -1.83 22.80
CA LEU A 588 31.83 -0.65 21.96
C LEU A 588 30.70 0.33 22.30
N LEU A 589 31.06 1.55 22.71
CA LEU A 589 30.12 2.65 22.94
C LEU A 589 30.23 3.65 21.80
N GLU A 590 29.10 3.98 21.19
CA GLU A 590 29.00 4.97 20.12
C GLU A 590 27.96 6.03 20.45
N VAL A 591 28.23 7.26 20.02
CA VAL A 591 27.30 8.40 20.13
C VAL A 591 27.15 9.03 18.76
N TYR A 592 25.91 9.10 18.29
CA TYR A 592 25.50 9.66 17.00
C TYR A 592 24.70 10.94 17.24
N ASP A 593 25.10 12.03 16.59
CA ASP A 593 24.25 13.21 16.41
C ASP A 593 23.31 12.93 15.23
N LEU A 594 22.00 12.97 15.46
CA LEU A 594 20.99 12.70 14.43
C LEU A 594 20.38 13.98 13.84
N ASP A 595 20.82 15.17 14.29
CA ASP A 595 20.34 16.47 13.82
C ASP A 595 21.43 17.20 12.99
N ASP A 596 21.26 17.25 11.67
CA ASP A 596 22.23 17.83 10.72
C ASP A 596 22.07 19.35 10.50
N GLY A 597 22.29 20.19 11.51
CA GLY A 597 22.19 21.66 11.39
C GLY A 597 23.50 22.44 11.47
N ALA A 598 23.54 23.64 10.86
CA ALA A 598 24.71 24.51 10.75
C ALA A 598 25.36 24.95 12.08
N ASP A 599 24.65 24.85 13.20
CA ASP A 599 25.17 25.12 14.56
C ASP A 599 25.27 23.85 15.44
N SER A 600 25.00 22.68 14.86
CA SER A 600 24.96 21.39 15.56
C SER A 600 26.34 20.74 15.56
N GLU A 601 27.08 20.87 16.67
CA GLU A 601 28.38 20.20 16.85
C GLU A 601 28.38 19.26 18.07
N LEU A 602 28.99 18.08 17.93
CA LEU A 602 29.62 17.38 19.06
C LEU A 602 31.03 17.97 19.22
N VAL A 603 31.20 18.83 20.24
CA VAL A 603 32.38 19.70 20.34
C VAL A 603 33.58 19.00 21.00
N ASN A 604 33.32 17.94 21.77
CA ASN A 604 34.33 17.21 22.51
C ASN A 604 33.93 15.74 22.64
N ILE A 605 34.94 14.89 22.60
CA ILE A 605 34.84 13.45 22.68
C ILE A 605 35.86 13.01 23.70
N SER A 606 35.45 12.46 24.83
CA SER A 606 36.38 11.88 25.81
C SER A 606 35.95 10.46 26.15
N SER A 607 36.89 9.53 26.05
CA SER A 607 36.60 8.13 26.33
C SER A 607 37.59 7.56 27.31
N ARG A 608 37.07 7.08 28.44
CA ARG A 608 37.85 6.49 29.53
C ARG A 608 37.72 4.98 29.50
N GLY A 609 38.85 4.28 29.55
CA GLY A 609 38.87 2.82 29.59
C GLY A 609 40.16 2.27 30.20
N PHE A 610 40.10 1.01 30.63
CA PHE A 610 41.25 0.32 31.20
C PHE A 610 42.10 -0.32 30.09
N VAL A 611 43.32 0.17 29.90
CA VAL A 611 44.29 -0.33 28.92
C VAL A 611 45.04 -1.53 29.51
N GLN A 612 45.16 -2.61 28.73
CA GLN A 612 45.93 -3.80 29.05
C GLN A 612 47.06 -4.00 28.02
N SER A 613 47.90 -5.01 28.23
CA SER A 613 48.98 -5.39 27.30
C SER A 613 48.46 -6.05 26.01
N GLY A 614 49.31 -6.11 24.98
CA GLY A 614 48.97 -6.70 23.68
C GLY A 614 47.94 -5.86 22.92
N GLU A 615 46.96 -6.50 22.29
CA GLU A 615 45.90 -5.83 21.49
C GLU A 615 44.74 -5.24 22.31
N LYS A 616 44.80 -5.33 23.64
CA LYS A 616 43.72 -4.91 24.54
C LYS A 616 43.87 -3.45 24.96
N VAL A 617 43.81 -2.58 23.98
CA VAL A 617 44.14 -1.15 24.08
C VAL A 617 42.90 -0.27 24.02
N LEU A 618 43.04 1.03 24.34
CA LEU A 618 41.94 1.98 24.24
C LEU A 618 41.90 2.54 22.81
N ILE A 619 40.78 2.33 22.12
CA ILE A 619 40.61 2.75 20.73
C ILE A 619 39.47 3.76 20.66
N GLY A 620 39.77 5.02 20.39
CA GLY A 620 38.80 6.09 20.15
C GLY A 620 38.65 6.37 18.65
N GLY A 621 37.47 6.15 18.09
CA GLY A 621 37.13 6.51 16.72
C GLY A 621 36.36 7.84 16.65
N PHE A 622 36.61 8.61 15.59
CA PHE A 622 35.86 9.84 15.31
C PHE A 622 35.70 10.10 13.82
N VAL A 623 34.66 10.85 13.43
CA VAL A 623 34.39 11.22 12.03
C VAL A 623 34.48 12.73 11.86
N VAL A 624 35.27 13.16 10.87
CA VAL A 624 35.26 14.53 10.35
C VAL A 624 34.24 14.60 9.22
N ALA A 625 33.20 15.42 9.40
CA ALA A 625 32.11 15.64 8.45
C ALA A 625 32.12 17.08 7.92
N GLY A 626 31.38 17.33 6.83
CA GLY A 626 31.31 18.64 6.16
C GLY A 626 32.32 18.80 5.01
N PRO A 627 32.21 19.89 4.23
CA PRO A 627 32.95 20.06 2.97
C PRO A 627 34.42 20.48 3.16
N THR A 628 34.81 20.97 4.34
CA THR A 628 36.17 21.48 4.61
C THR A 628 36.98 20.54 5.50
N ARG A 629 38.31 20.56 5.37
CA ARG A 629 39.21 19.90 6.34
C ARG A 629 39.00 20.49 7.74
N ARG A 630 39.21 19.69 8.79
CA ARG A 630 39.12 20.15 10.19
C ARG A 630 40.43 19.97 10.94
N LYS A 631 40.89 21.02 11.61
CA LYS A 631 42.02 20.96 12.54
C LYS A 631 41.55 20.40 13.88
N VAL A 632 42.28 19.43 14.42
CA VAL A 632 41.95 18.72 15.67
C VAL A 632 43.19 18.59 16.57
N ILE A 633 42.94 18.43 17.87
CA ILE A 633 43.92 17.86 18.82
C ILE A 633 43.36 16.57 19.39
N VAL A 634 44.18 15.52 19.40
CA VAL A 634 43.90 14.23 20.05
C VAL A 634 44.84 14.11 21.24
N ARG A 635 44.34 13.73 22.43
CA ARG A 635 45.14 13.56 23.66
C ARG A 635 44.99 12.15 24.21
N GLY A 636 46.08 11.58 24.72
CA GLY A 636 46.11 10.37 25.53
C GLY A 636 46.60 10.72 26.93
N LEU A 637 45.68 10.74 27.91
CA LEU A 637 45.96 11.09 29.30
C LEU A 637 45.95 9.85 30.19
N GLY A 638 46.76 9.86 31.24
CA GLY A 638 46.91 8.73 32.15
C GLY A 638 47.31 9.19 33.54
N PRO A 639 48.55 9.63 33.78
CA PRO A 639 49.02 9.96 35.12
C PRO A 639 48.35 11.20 35.73
N SER A 640 47.74 12.07 34.91
CA SER A 640 47.03 13.25 35.41
C SER A 640 45.60 12.95 35.86
N LEU A 641 45.12 11.71 35.71
CA LEU A 641 43.76 11.33 36.08
C LEU A 641 43.61 11.27 37.60
N PRO A 642 42.43 11.61 38.17
CA PRO A 642 42.18 11.56 39.62
C PRO A 642 41.98 10.13 40.16
N ILE A 643 42.51 9.13 39.46
CA ILE A 643 42.41 7.68 39.71
C ILE A 643 43.74 7.02 39.30
N ALA A 644 43.93 5.73 39.60
CA ALA A 644 45.10 4.98 39.15
C ALA A 644 45.16 4.89 37.61
N GLY A 645 45.87 5.84 37.02
CA GLY A 645 46.01 6.01 35.58
C GLY A 645 47.11 5.16 34.96
N LEU A 646 47.15 5.15 33.64
CA LEU A 646 48.24 4.55 32.87
C LEU A 646 49.49 5.43 32.99
N ASP A 647 50.59 4.88 33.51
CA ASP A 647 51.81 5.65 33.85
C ASP A 647 52.47 6.37 32.66
N ASN A 648 52.36 5.80 31.45
CA ASN A 648 52.87 6.41 30.22
C ASN A 648 51.98 6.02 29.01
N PRO A 649 50.97 6.85 28.66
CA PRO A 649 50.11 6.64 27.50
C PRO A 649 50.76 7.10 26.18
N THR A 650 51.05 6.15 25.28
CA THR A 650 51.37 6.42 23.86
C THR A 650 50.11 6.58 23.01
N LEU A 651 50.14 7.43 21.98
CA LEU A 651 49.02 7.70 21.06
C LEU A 651 49.43 7.50 19.59
N GLN A 652 48.60 6.79 18.83
CA GLN A 652 48.73 6.64 17.38
C GLN A 652 47.41 6.96 16.67
N LEU A 653 47.46 7.72 15.58
CA LEU A 653 46.31 8.10 14.77
C LEU A 653 46.35 7.40 13.41
N PHE A 654 45.21 6.86 12.97
CA PHE A 654 45.03 6.16 11.71
C PHE A 654 43.89 6.75 10.89
N ASP A 655 43.96 6.63 9.56
CA ASP A 655 42.84 6.93 8.65
C ASP A 655 41.83 5.76 8.56
N GLY A 656 40.77 5.96 7.77
CA GLY A 656 39.70 4.98 7.58
C GLY A 656 40.13 3.70 6.83
N ASP A 657 41.26 3.74 6.13
CA ASP A 657 41.84 2.58 5.43
C ASP A 657 42.83 1.82 6.33
N GLY A 658 43.07 2.31 7.55
CA GLY A 658 43.95 1.69 8.54
C GLY A 658 45.42 2.10 8.39
N ASN A 659 45.74 3.14 7.62
CA ASN A 659 47.12 3.64 7.51
C ASN A 659 47.45 4.53 8.71
N ALA A 660 48.65 4.34 9.29
CA ALA A 660 49.15 5.19 10.36
C ALA A 660 49.46 6.59 9.83
N LEU A 661 48.88 7.61 10.45
CA LEU A 661 49.07 9.02 10.11
C LEU A 661 50.17 9.65 10.97
N VAL A 662 50.01 9.60 12.30
CA VAL A 662 50.89 10.27 13.27
C VAL A 662 50.93 9.49 14.57
N SER A 663 52.07 9.51 15.27
CA SER A 663 52.23 8.95 16.62
C SER A 663 52.91 9.95 17.56
N ASN A 664 52.59 9.86 18.85
CA ASN A 664 53.21 10.64 19.91
C ASN A 664 53.28 9.82 21.21
N ASP A 665 54.41 9.88 21.91
CA ASP A 665 54.67 9.20 23.19
C ASP A 665 54.60 10.25 24.31
N ASP A 666 55.51 11.22 24.26
CA ASP A 666 55.49 12.40 25.12
C ASP A 666 55.04 13.64 24.33
N TRP A 667 54.07 14.40 24.82
CA TRP A 667 53.45 15.50 24.08
C TRP A 667 54.44 16.63 23.74
N ARG A 668 55.54 16.76 24.50
CA ARG A 668 56.60 17.74 24.24
C ARG A 668 57.60 17.30 23.17
N SER A 669 57.59 16.04 22.76
CA SER A 669 58.65 15.48 21.91
C SER A 669 58.69 16.03 20.47
N ASN A 670 57.54 16.33 19.87
CA ASN A 670 57.44 16.66 18.45
C ASN A 670 56.63 17.94 18.15
N GLN A 671 55.49 18.15 18.81
CA GLN A 671 54.52 19.22 18.50
C GLN A 671 54.34 20.22 19.66
N GLN A 672 55.32 20.37 20.55
CA GLN A 672 55.20 21.15 21.78
C GLN A 672 54.60 22.55 21.55
N GLY A 673 55.12 23.31 20.59
CA GLY A 673 54.64 24.66 20.28
C GLY A 673 53.19 24.68 19.78
N GLU A 674 52.82 23.75 18.90
CA GLU A 674 51.46 23.64 18.35
C GLU A 674 50.45 23.19 19.40
N ILE A 675 50.83 22.25 20.27
CA ILE A 675 50.01 21.75 21.36
C ILE A 675 49.77 22.84 22.41
N ILE A 676 50.80 23.60 22.80
CA ILE A 676 50.65 24.74 23.73
C ILE A 676 49.71 25.78 23.13
N ALA A 677 49.83 26.08 21.83
CA ALA A 677 48.99 27.05 21.14
C ALA A 677 47.50 26.68 21.13
N THR A 678 47.13 25.42 21.39
CA THR A 678 45.72 25.02 21.54
C THR A 678 45.08 25.49 22.86
N GLY A 679 45.89 25.86 23.86
CA GLY A 679 45.42 26.20 25.21
C GLY A 679 44.99 24.99 26.07
N ILE A 680 45.09 23.77 25.54
CA ILE A 680 44.70 22.52 26.21
C ILE A 680 45.79 21.45 26.13
N ALA A 681 47.05 21.84 26.33
CA ALA A 681 48.16 20.89 26.44
C ALA A 681 47.94 19.90 27.61
N PRO A 682 48.41 18.64 27.49
CA PRO A 682 48.49 17.74 28.65
C PRO A 682 49.29 18.36 29.79
N SER A 683 48.96 17.97 31.03
CA SER A 683 49.51 18.61 32.23
C SER A 683 50.82 17.98 32.70
N LEU A 684 51.07 16.73 32.30
CA LEU A 684 52.27 15.98 32.64
C LEU A 684 53.03 15.61 31.36
N ASP A 685 54.36 15.62 31.44
CA ASP A 685 55.22 15.45 30.26
C ASP A 685 55.13 14.05 29.64
N ALA A 686 54.83 13.03 30.45
CA ALA A 686 54.67 11.63 30.05
C ALA A 686 53.32 11.31 29.36
N GLU A 687 52.49 12.32 29.10
CA GLU A 687 51.22 12.16 28.40
C GLU A 687 51.39 12.44 26.91
N SER A 688 50.52 11.89 26.06
CA SER A 688 50.63 12.05 24.60
C SER A 688 49.60 13.01 24.03
N ALA A 689 49.98 13.74 22.97
CA ALA A 689 49.05 14.54 22.18
C ALA A 689 49.50 14.68 20.72
N ILE A 690 48.52 14.78 19.82
CA ILE A 690 48.70 14.98 18.37
C ILE A 690 47.83 16.15 17.91
N VAL A 691 48.41 17.14 17.23
CA VAL A 691 47.66 18.20 16.53
C VAL A 691 47.72 17.93 15.03
N THR A 692 46.59 17.88 14.33
CA THR A 692 46.61 17.61 12.88
C THR A 692 45.38 18.18 12.16
N THR A 693 45.45 18.30 10.83
CA THR A 693 44.34 18.77 9.98
C THR A 693 43.87 17.64 9.08
N LEU A 694 42.62 17.25 9.25
CA LEU A 694 42.07 16.03 8.67
C LEU A 694 41.00 16.34 7.62
N PRO A 695 41.03 15.72 6.42
CA PRO A 695 39.91 15.76 5.48
C PRO A 695 38.67 15.04 6.02
N ARG A 696 37.54 15.15 5.30
CA ARG A 696 36.35 14.36 5.62
C ARG A 696 36.71 12.88 5.63
N GLY A 697 36.27 12.14 6.63
CA GLY A 697 36.60 10.72 6.78
C GLY A 697 36.49 10.24 8.22
N ALA A 698 36.60 8.91 8.37
CA ALA A 698 36.71 8.25 9.67
C ALA A 698 38.18 8.13 10.08
N TYR A 699 38.44 8.29 11.38
CA TYR A 699 39.78 8.23 11.97
C TYR A 699 39.77 7.42 13.25
N THR A 700 40.89 6.79 13.56
CA THR A 700 41.07 5.95 14.75
C THR A 700 42.28 6.40 15.55
N ALA A 701 42.08 6.75 16.81
CA ALA A 701 43.11 7.03 17.81
C ALA A 701 43.30 5.82 18.72
N ILE A 702 44.52 5.30 18.81
CA ILE A 702 44.87 4.15 19.63
C ILE A 702 45.78 4.62 20.77
N VAL A 703 45.35 4.40 22.02
CA VAL A 703 46.13 4.67 23.22
C VAL A 703 46.63 3.37 23.85
N ARG A 704 47.94 3.26 24.04
CA ARG A 704 48.62 2.07 24.63
C ARG A 704 49.61 2.49 25.71
N GLY A 705 49.88 1.62 26.69
CA GLY A 705 50.97 1.84 27.65
C GLY A 705 52.33 1.63 27.02
N ALA A 706 53.26 2.57 27.21
CA ALA A 706 54.65 2.39 26.83
C ALA A 706 55.21 1.10 27.46
N SER A 707 55.97 0.32 26.69
CA SER A 707 56.51 -0.99 27.11
C SER A 707 55.46 -2.00 27.63
N GLY A 708 54.18 -1.85 27.27
CA GLY A 708 53.11 -2.76 27.68
C GLY A 708 52.48 -2.47 29.05
N GLY A 709 52.65 -1.26 29.57
CA GLY A 709 52.01 -0.80 30.81
C GLY A 709 50.47 -0.92 30.78
N THR A 710 49.86 -1.08 31.94
CA THR A 710 48.40 -1.22 32.10
C THR A 710 47.87 -0.20 33.09
N GLY A 711 46.68 0.33 32.86
CA GLY A 711 46.06 1.32 33.74
C GLY A 711 44.89 2.02 33.06
N VAL A 712 44.23 2.93 33.76
CA VAL A 712 43.15 3.71 33.15
C VAL A 712 43.73 4.81 32.27
N ALA A 713 43.30 4.87 31.01
CA ALA A 713 43.64 5.96 30.11
C ALA A 713 42.38 6.71 29.67
N LEU A 714 42.56 7.96 29.30
CA LEU A 714 41.54 8.83 28.71
C LEU A 714 42.03 9.27 27.34
N VAL A 715 41.27 8.94 26.28
CA VAL A 715 41.50 9.50 24.95
C VAL A 715 40.52 10.63 24.70
N GLU A 716 41.01 11.77 24.23
CA GLU A 716 40.16 12.92 23.92
C GLU A 716 40.41 13.47 22.53
N VAL A 717 39.36 14.00 21.88
CA VAL A 717 39.44 14.66 20.58
C VAL A 717 38.70 15.99 20.63
N TYR A 718 39.42 17.06 20.31
CA TYR A 718 38.88 18.42 20.25
C TYR A 718 39.04 18.98 18.83
N ALA A 719 37.94 19.55 18.31
CA ALA A 719 37.98 20.34 17.11
C ALA A 719 38.57 21.73 17.41
N LEU A 720 39.73 22.05 16.82
CA LEU A 720 40.37 23.36 16.97
C LEU A 720 39.69 24.39 16.04
N LYS A 721 39.66 25.64 16.49
CA LYS A 721 39.14 26.78 15.71
C LYS A 721 40.15 27.28 14.70
#